data_AF-A0A3N2NKJ5-F1
#
_entry.id   AF-A0A3N2NKJ5-F1
#
_cell.length_a   1.000
_cell.length_b   1.000
_cell.length_c   1.000
_cell.angle_alpha   90.00
_cell.angle_beta   90.00
_cell.angle_gamma   90.00
#
_symmetry.space_group_name_H-M   'P 1'
#
loop_
_entity.id
_entity.type
_entity.pdbx_description
1 polymer ?
#
loop_
_entity_poly.entity_id
_entity_poly.type
_entity_poly.pdbx_seq_one_letter_code
_entity_poly.pdbx_strand_id
1 'polypeptide(L)'
;MHYATGSEAVELELLNFNGMLNDPNPDYLASAVSRYRTGKMSMLSPVSRLLLANHLGEMSDADMNRQLDIYRGNNYMDEFERVHDRNQINQNYNLALRMQGKVINSSIVLNYSRDNKGVRKEHSDAITLKYKGDIKAAKWLDISLGLNMISSRSKTHANRFLSNTSFLPYISPYDSQGNPTGMECIVYPGESVFDDLLNELKDPTFNLVNEMNYNFSRYRNTNIRSYIHALFRILPGWTAQIQFQYEDIYSKTETVYDADSYHMRTLYNFATTVESKHIGWEANPDFDWTSIDDIIADMNNPEIGPEHIGERKVYGKAATHHIPDGGVKRSASSQAAYYTFRAQTRYNRDFGPHEIDALAGMEFRENHTSSEDYLVYGYSPETLNNSTVSADWNYIGNTYTGVLGSDYAGYQGSFLFTPASKFPEVLHRFYSVYFTGNYVYDRRYSLSGSYRVDKCDLFGADPKFRGRPLWSVGGSWNAHNEAFMKGYTWLDALKLRASYGLTGNIDSSISSYLVATITSNYVNKHVQTPPNEQLRWEKTATWNLGLDFVLWAYRLSGSLDYYHKSGSDLLTDVDLDMTTGFETLKINAGNMVNHGVELQLNGHILEAKSRNDLSINLGFNIACNTNKVTKIFHNPSSGTENLSFSLHEGYPLNSLFSIRDRGMVEKDGTYYTGWEDKDGNLHAGNVASELTIDDCVYSGSTTPKISGALTPQITWNGFSLEAMFNFYAGHYMRTRILFQMKRYDEALVYANKALSVNDRIEDRSSVIADGKWNLSYESDNNYMLIHCDTSSNLGDMYSVVLTPETVALFDDGDFVKDGIYNPQEGWSDIYNMYVFPECLMFVSGDIRYNVWGLRAESMYYVAAECLIRTGHITEGLAKLDAVRLKRVYSPEMYSALENVTEEQAMELYQKCRSIEFVNTFENFFDRKRWNTEAKYRKTITHDLQQYGTYSIAPESSLWVFPFPTKVRNMNPTLTNNY
;
A
#
# COMPACT_ATOMS: atom_id res chain seq x y z
N MET A 1 -8.63 4.61 -18.42
CA MET A 1 -9.41 5.16 -17.29
C MET A 1 -8.76 6.47 -16.89
N HIS A 2 -9.35 7.59 -17.30
CA HIS A 2 -8.69 8.89 -17.39
C HIS A 2 -8.86 9.65 -16.08
N TYR A 3 -7.84 10.38 -15.66
CA TYR A 3 -7.95 11.29 -14.53
C TYR A 3 -8.66 12.57 -15.00
N ALA A 4 -9.40 13.20 -14.09
CA ALA A 4 -10.02 14.50 -14.35
C ALA A 4 -8.96 15.49 -14.85
N THR A 5 -9.26 16.13 -15.97
CA THR A 5 -8.45 17.20 -16.58
C THR A 5 -8.49 18.47 -15.73
N GLY A 6 -7.65 19.46 -16.06
CA GLY A 6 -7.80 20.79 -15.45
C GLY A 6 -9.19 21.37 -15.67
N SER A 7 -9.77 21.19 -16.86
CA SER A 7 -11.14 21.62 -17.15
C SER A 7 -12.18 20.94 -16.28
N GLU A 8 -12.16 19.60 -16.15
CA GLU A 8 -13.15 18.88 -15.33
C GLU A 8 -12.98 19.15 -13.83
N ALA A 9 -11.76 19.43 -13.37
CA ALA A 9 -11.51 19.81 -11.98
C ALA A 9 -11.92 21.27 -11.68
N VAL A 10 -11.71 22.20 -12.61
CA VAL A 10 -12.20 23.59 -12.50
C VAL A 10 -13.70 23.68 -12.70
N GLU A 11 -14.29 22.85 -13.57
CA GLU A 11 -15.73 22.72 -13.75
C GLU A 11 -16.38 22.06 -12.54
N LEU A 12 -15.74 21.05 -11.94
CA LEU A 12 -16.13 20.58 -10.61
C LEU A 12 -16.06 21.75 -9.63
N GLU A 13 -14.96 22.49 -9.52
CA GLU A 13 -14.82 23.69 -8.67
C GLU A 13 -15.56 24.97 -9.15
N LEU A 14 -16.51 24.85 -10.08
CA LEU A 14 -17.35 25.97 -10.59
C LEU A 14 -18.84 25.65 -10.69
N LEU A 15 -19.17 24.39 -10.99
CA LEU A 15 -20.37 23.78 -10.42
C LEU A 15 -20.26 24.04 -8.92
N ASN A 16 -19.22 23.47 -8.28
CA ASN A 16 -18.67 23.82 -6.97
C ASN A 16 -17.98 25.20 -6.89
N PHE A 17 -18.55 26.24 -7.52
CA PHE A 17 -18.72 27.49 -6.81
C PHE A 17 -20.20 27.63 -6.39
N ASN A 18 -20.77 28.83 -6.46
CA ASN A 18 -22.13 29.12 -6.95
C ASN A 18 -23.40 28.48 -6.32
N GLY A 19 -23.33 27.42 -5.50
CA GLY A 19 -24.46 26.84 -4.75
C GLY A 19 -24.01 26.05 -3.50
N MET A 20 -23.04 26.51 -2.72
CA MET A 20 -22.63 27.90 -2.51
C MET A 20 -23.88 28.79 -2.58
N LEU A 21 -23.92 29.93 -3.27
CA LEU A 21 -25.02 30.90 -3.52
C LEU A 21 -26.51 30.41 -3.52
N ASN A 22 -26.82 29.12 -3.46
CA ASN A 22 -28.13 28.51 -3.59
C ASN A 22 -28.41 27.39 -2.55
N ASP A 23 -28.42 27.76 -1.26
CA ASP A 23 -28.87 26.95 -0.10
C ASP A 23 -29.32 27.88 1.04
N PRO A 24 -30.48 27.70 1.69
CA PRO A 24 -30.91 28.59 2.76
C PRO A 24 -30.00 28.74 4.01
N ASN A 25 -28.95 27.94 4.25
CA ASN A 25 -28.09 28.06 5.45
C ASN A 25 -26.63 28.57 5.23
N PRO A 26 -26.34 29.88 5.45
CA PRO A 26 -25.03 30.48 5.22
C PRO A 26 -23.96 30.20 6.31
N ASP A 27 -24.16 29.27 7.25
CA ASP A 27 -23.09 28.83 8.18
C ASP A 27 -21.82 28.42 7.43
N TYR A 28 -22.03 27.76 6.30
CA TYR A 28 -20.96 27.33 5.43
C TYR A 28 -20.29 28.54 4.72
N LEU A 29 -21.06 29.55 4.24
CA LEU A 29 -20.50 30.81 3.68
C LEU A 29 -19.56 31.45 4.68
N ALA A 30 -20.08 31.55 5.90
CA ALA A 30 -19.38 32.13 7.01
C ALA A 30 -18.10 31.34 7.30
N SER A 31 -18.06 30.03 7.08
CA SER A 31 -16.84 29.21 7.18
C SER A 31 -15.81 29.51 6.08
N ALA A 32 -16.20 29.51 4.80
CA ALA A 32 -15.26 29.77 3.70
C ALA A 32 -14.78 31.23 3.66
N VAL A 33 -15.69 32.19 3.82
CA VAL A 33 -15.37 33.62 3.95
C VAL A 33 -14.66 33.92 5.27
N SER A 34 -14.89 33.19 6.36
CA SER A 34 -14.05 33.32 7.57
C SER A 34 -12.63 32.84 7.29
N ARG A 35 -12.41 31.68 6.65
CA ARG A 35 -11.06 31.23 6.27
C ARG A 35 -10.35 32.26 5.40
N TYR A 36 -11.04 32.80 4.40
CA TYR A 36 -10.53 33.86 3.53
C TYR A 36 -10.18 35.14 4.32
N ARG A 37 -11.13 35.70 5.10
CA ARG A 37 -10.94 36.95 5.87
C ARG A 37 -10.01 36.80 7.08
N THR A 38 -9.79 35.59 7.58
CA THR A 38 -8.82 35.30 8.67
C THR A 38 -7.46 34.83 8.15
N GLY A 39 -7.24 34.86 6.82
CA GLY A 39 -5.94 34.56 6.20
C GLY A 39 -5.60 33.08 6.03
N LYS A 40 -6.51 32.15 6.36
CA LYS A 40 -6.30 30.68 6.27
C LYS A 40 -6.37 30.15 4.83
N MET A 41 -5.62 30.79 3.93
CA MET A 41 -5.70 30.60 2.48
C MET A 41 -5.24 29.22 2.01
N SER A 42 -4.33 28.57 2.75
CA SER A 42 -3.91 27.18 2.50
C SER A 42 -5.01 26.14 2.77
N MET A 43 -6.11 26.52 3.45
CA MET A 43 -7.31 25.69 3.61
C MET A 43 -8.33 25.86 2.47
N LEU A 44 -7.98 26.60 1.41
CA LEU A 44 -8.83 26.90 0.25
C LEU A 44 -8.05 26.58 -1.03
N SER A 45 -8.70 26.01 -2.04
CA SER A 45 -8.04 25.81 -3.34
C SER A 45 -7.75 27.15 -4.05
N PRO A 46 -6.86 27.17 -5.07
CA PRO A 46 -6.67 28.38 -5.89
C PRO A 46 -7.93 28.81 -6.64
N VAL A 47 -8.76 27.87 -7.08
CA VAL A 47 -10.04 28.17 -7.76
C VAL A 47 -11.00 28.81 -6.77
N SER A 48 -11.26 28.16 -5.63
CA SER A 48 -12.10 28.68 -4.55
C SER A 48 -11.72 30.09 -4.11
N ARG A 49 -10.41 30.42 -4.07
CA ARG A 49 -9.92 31.77 -3.76
C ARG A 49 -10.28 32.84 -4.80
N LEU A 50 -10.13 32.55 -6.10
CA LEU A 50 -10.55 33.48 -7.17
C LEU A 50 -12.04 33.84 -7.07
N LEU A 51 -12.84 32.85 -6.74
CA LEU A 51 -14.29 32.94 -6.71
C LEU A 51 -14.81 33.65 -5.44
N LEU A 52 -14.20 33.39 -4.27
CA LEU A 52 -14.46 34.16 -3.05
C LEU A 52 -14.08 35.64 -3.24
N ALA A 53 -12.96 35.93 -3.91
CA ALA A 53 -12.56 37.31 -4.24
C ALA A 53 -13.59 37.99 -5.15
N ASN A 54 -14.13 37.28 -6.17
CA ASN A 54 -15.17 37.82 -7.03
C ASN A 54 -16.49 38.06 -6.27
N HIS A 55 -16.95 37.08 -5.48
CA HIS A 55 -18.15 37.21 -4.64
C HIS A 55 -18.07 38.39 -3.65
N LEU A 56 -16.89 38.63 -3.06
CA LEU A 56 -16.65 39.74 -2.13
C LEU A 56 -16.51 41.11 -2.83
N GLY A 57 -16.54 41.16 -4.16
CA GLY A 57 -16.36 42.39 -4.95
C GLY A 57 -14.90 42.84 -5.08
N GLU A 58 -13.95 41.98 -4.72
CA GLU A 58 -12.50 42.23 -4.76
C GLU A 58 -11.90 41.92 -6.15
N MET A 59 -12.59 41.14 -6.99
CA MET A 59 -12.17 40.75 -8.34
C MET A 59 -13.32 40.87 -9.36
N SER A 60 -13.03 41.33 -10.59
CA SER A 60 -14.03 41.39 -11.66
C SER A 60 -14.26 40.03 -12.33
N ASP A 61 -15.50 39.78 -12.79
CA ASP A 61 -15.88 38.55 -13.50
C ASP A 61 -14.97 38.29 -14.72
N ALA A 62 -14.55 39.36 -15.40
CA ALA A 62 -13.72 39.31 -16.60
C ALA A 62 -12.25 38.98 -16.30
N ASP A 63 -11.78 39.20 -15.06
CA ASP A 63 -10.46 38.78 -14.58
C ASP A 63 -10.52 37.37 -13.97
N MET A 64 -11.57 37.07 -13.21
CA MET A 64 -11.82 35.73 -12.66
C MET A 64 -11.94 34.68 -13.76
N ASN A 65 -12.81 34.87 -14.76
CA ASN A 65 -12.97 33.92 -15.86
C ASN A 65 -11.67 33.71 -16.65
N ARG A 66 -10.85 34.76 -16.80
CA ARG A 66 -9.53 34.65 -17.46
C ARG A 66 -8.56 33.74 -16.70
N GLN A 67 -8.59 33.75 -15.37
CA GLN A 67 -7.77 32.85 -14.55
C GLN A 67 -8.33 31.41 -14.57
N LEU A 68 -9.66 31.27 -14.52
CA LEU A 68 -10.33 29.97 -14.62
C LEU A 68 -10.05 29.29 -15.98
N ASP A 69 -10.03 30.04 -17.09
CA ASP A 69 -9.67 29.53 -18.41
C ASP A 69 -8.22 29.03 -18.51
N ILE A 70 -7.28 29.67 -17.80
CA ILE A 70 -5.90 29.18 -17.68
C ILE A 70 -5.88 27.84 -16.94
N TYR A 71 -6.57 27.75 -15.80
CA TYR A 71 -6.67 26.49 -15.04
C TYR A 71 -7.38 25.38 -15.82
N ARG A 72 -8.43 25.68 -16.60
CA ARG A 72 -9.11 24.72 -17.49
C ARG A 72 -8.17 24.13 -18.54
N GLY A 73 -7.23 24.92 -19.06
CA GLY A 73 -6.26 24.50 -20.09
C GLY A 73 -5.11 23.62 -19.58
N ASN A 74 -4.91 23.52 -18.26
CA ASN A 74 -3.77 22.82 -17.67
C ASN A 74 -4.02 21.31 -17.50
N ASN A 75 -2.93 20.52 -17.43
CA ASN A 75 -2.98 19.11 -17.04
C ASN A 75 -1.70 18.70 -16.31
N TYR A 76 -1.75 18.75 -14.98
CA TYR A 76 -0.66 18.39 -14.09
C TYR A 76 -0.08 16.99 -14.37
N MET A 77 -0.92 16.01 -14.71
CA MET A 77 -0.48 14.61 -14.80
C MET A 77 0.33 14.35 -16.05
N ASP A 78 -0.12 14.84 -17.20
CA ASP A 78 0.63 14.78 -18.45
C ASP A 78 1.91 15.61 -18.33
N GLU A 79 1.88 16.75 -17.64
CA GLU A 79 3.04 17.60 -17.40
C GLU A 79 4.05 16.94 -16.46
N PHE A 80 3.58 16.23 -15.44
CA PHE A 80 4.41 15.39 -14.60
C PHE A 80 5.06 14.26 -15.39
N GLU A 81 4.30 13.44 -16.12
CA GLU A 81 4.86 12.33 -16.91
C GLU A 81 5.83 12.88 -18.00
N ARG A 82 5.58 14.07 -18.58
CA ARG A 82 6.53 14.79 -19.48
C ARG A 82 7.82 15.26 -18.80
N VAL A 83 7.81 15.60 -17.51
CA VAL A 83 8.98 16.15 -16.77
C VAL A 83 9.75 15.05 -16.02
N HIS A 84 9.05 14.08 -15.45
CA HIS A 84 9.57 13.01 -14.60
C HIS A 84 10.06 11.80 -15.41
N ASP A 85 9.29 11.34 -16.39
CA ASP A 85 9.47 10.02 -16.99
C ASP A 85 10.24 10.00 -18.32
N ARG A 86 10.58 8.78 -18.74
CA ARG A 86 11.21 8.38 -20.00
C ARG A 86 11.01 6.87 -20.22
N ASN A 87 11.18 6.40 -21.45
CA ASN A 87 11.13 4.97 -21.76
C ASN A 87 12.13 4.18 -20.88
N GLN A 88 11.65 3.15 -20.18
CA GLN A 88 12.52 2.28 -19.40
C GLN A 88 13.36 1.39 -20.34
N ILE A 89 14.67 1.35 -20.12
CA ILE A 89 15.63 0.57 -20.91
C ILE A 89 16.48 -0.25 -19.95
N ASN A 90 16.28 -1.57 -19.99
CA ASN A 90 17.07 -2.57 -19.28
C ASN A 90 18.12 -3.15 -20.23
N GLN A 91 19.39 -3.07 -19.84
CA GLN A 91 20.54 -3.58 -20.59
C GLN A 91 21.26 -4.64 -19.75
N ASN A 92 21.67 -5.75 -20.36
CA ASN A 92 22.33 -6.85 -19.66
C ASN A 92 23.36 -7.53 -20.58
N TYR A 93 24.62 -7.52 -20.16
CA TYR A 93 25.76 -8.06 -20.92
C TYR A 93 26.44 -9.15 -20.10
N ASN A 94 26.61 -10.35 -20.67
CA ASN A 94 27.23 -11.48 -19.99
C ASN A 94 28.38 -12.05 -20.82
N LEU A 95 29.54 -12.24 -20.20
CA LEU A 95 30.72 -12.87 -20.80
C LEU A 95 31.19 -13.99 -19.88
N ALA A 96 31.17 -15.23 -20.38
CA ALA A 96 31.64 -16.41 -19.66
C ALA A 96 32.84 -17.05 -20.37
N LEU A 97 34.00 -17.03 -19.72
CA LEU A 97 35.22 -17.69 -20.17
C LEU A 97 35.44 -18.96 -19.36
N ARG A 98 35.53 -20.12 -20.04
CA ARG A 98 35.71 -21.43 -19.41
C ARG A 98 36.90 -22.16 -20.02
N MET A 99 37.82 -22.62 -19.17
CA MET A 99 39.00 -23.39 -19.55
C MET A 99 38.97 -24.73 -18.84
N GLN A 100 39.10 -25.82 -19.60
CA GLN A 100 39.22 -27.18 -19.07
C GLN A 100 40.64 -27.70 -19.29
N GLY A 101 41.35 -28.01 -18.20
CA GLY A 101 42.74 -28.47 -18.23
C GLY A 101 42.90 -29.89 -17.68
N LYS A 102 44.14 -30.40 -17.72
CA LYS A 102 44.46 -31.71 -17.13
C LYS A 102 44.47 -31.69 -15.59
N VAL A 103 44.86 -30.56 -15.01
CA VAL A 103 45.01 -30.36 -13.55
C VAL A 103 44.04 -29.32 -13.00
N ILE A 104 43.87 -28.18 -13.67
CA ILE A 104 42.95 -27.10 -13.29
C ILE A 104 41.85 -26.91 -14.33
N ASN A 105 40.62 -26.74 -13.86
CA ASN A 105 39.50 -26.18 -14.61
C ASN A 105 39.18 -24.80 -14.05
N SER A 106 38.93 -23.81 -14.92
CA SER A 106 38.66 -22.43 -14.52
C SER A 106 37.41 -21.90 -15.24
N SER A 107 36.55 -21.18 -14.52
CA SER A 107 35.41 -20.47 -15.06
C SER A 107 35.40 -19.04 -14.52
N ILE A 108 35.49 -18.06 -15.41
CA ILE A 108 35.32 -16.63 -15.12
C ILE A 108 34.02 -16.19 -15.80
N VAL A 109 33.13 -15.53 -15.07
CA VAL A 109 31.93 -14.88 -15.61
C VAL A 109 31.94 -13.43 -15.19
N LEU A 110 31.93 -12.53 -16.16
CA LEU A 110 31.70 -11.10 -15.97
C LEU A 110 30.31 -10.75 -16.49
N ASN A 111 29.58 -9.95 -15.72
CA ASN A 111 28.26 -9.47 -16.09
C ASN A 111 28.12 -7.99 -15.70
N TYR A 112 27.54 -7.21 -16.61
CA TYR A 112 27.15 -5.83 -16.35
C TYR A 112 25.68 -5.67 -16.71
N SER A 113 24.90 -5.09 -15.81
CA SER A 113 23.50 -4.73 -16.02
C SER A 113 23.24 -3.28 -15.67
N ARG A 114 22.33 -2.66 -16.42
CA ARG A 114 21.88 -1.27 -16.24
C ARG A 114 20.38 -1.17 -16.47
N ASP A 115 19.69 -0.61 -15.49
CA ASP A 115 18.33 -0.11 -15.59
C ASP A 115 18.38 1.43 -15.56
N ASN A 116 17.71 2.10 -16.50
CA ASN A 116 17.54 3.56 -16.46
C ASN A 116 16.33 4.00 -15.59
N LYS A 117 15.68 3.05 -14.90
CA LYS A 117 14.59 3.21 -13.93
C LYS A 117 13.27 3.76 -14.46
N GLY A 118 13.15 4.08 -15.75
CA GLY A 118 11.99 4.79 -16.32
C GLY A 118 11.91 6.27 -15.93
N VAL A 119 12.53 6.69 -14.82
CA VAL A 119 12.56 8.07 -14.34
C VAL A 119 13.82 8.80 -14.86
N ARG A 120 13.71 10.09 -15.19
CA ARG A 120 14.86 10.92 -15.62
C ARG A 120 15.89 11.05 -14.49
N LYS A 121 17.18 11.13 -14.87
CA LYS A 121 18.35 11.21 -13.95
C LYS A 121 18.52 10.10 -12.90
N GLU A 122 17.60 9.14 -12.82
CA GLU A 122 17.76 7.92 -12.04
C GLU A 122 18.56 6.86 -12.82
N HIS A 123 19.06 5.85 -12.10
CA HIS A 123 19.59 4.60 -12.67
C HIS A 123 19.83 3.56 -11.58
N SER A 124 19.95 2.29 -11.99
CA SER A 124 20.51 1.21 -11.18
C SER A 124 21.47 0.40 -12.05
N ASP A 125 22.75 0.36 -11.64
CA ASP A 125 23.83 -0.37 -12.30
C ASP A 125 24.33 -1.50 -11.38
N ALA A 126 24.70 -2.64 -11.95
CA ALA A 126 25.43 -3.69 -11.24
C ALA A 126 26.49 -4.35 -12.10
N ILE A 127 27.69 -4.51 -11.52
CA ILE A 127 28.77 -5.35 -12.06
C ILE A 127 28.86 -6.59 -11.17
N THR A 128 28.76 -7.76 -11.80
CA THR A 128 28.94 -9.07 -11.15
C THR A 128 30.14 -9.79 -11.75
N LEU A 129 31.10 -10.18 -10.90
CA LEU A 129 32.24 -11.02 -11.25
C LEU A 129 32.13 -12.34 -10.49
N LYS A 130 32.22 -13.46 -11.19
CA LYS A 130 32.28 -14.81 -10.59
C LYS A 130 33.48 -15.56 -11.12
N TYR A 131 34.35 -16.02 -10.23
CA TYR A 131 35.45 -16.93 -10.55
C TYR A 131 35.30 -18.24 -9.77
N LYS A 132 35.56 -19.36 -10.46
CA LYS A 132 35.71 -20.69 -9.86
C LYS A 132 36.91 -21.39 -10.50
N GLY A 133 37.80 -21.92 -9.66
CA GLY A 133 38.90 -22.80 -10.05
C GLY A 133 38.78 -24.15 -9.33
N ASP A 134 38.71 -25.24 -10.09
CA ASP A 134 38.74 -26.61 -9.56
C ASP A 134 40.07 -27.27 -9.93
N ILE A 135 40.85 -27.67 -8.93
CA ILE A 135 42.25 -28.12 -9.05
C ILE A 135 42.38 -29.54 -8.51
N LYS A 136 42.85 -30.46 -9.37
CA LYS A 136 43.23 -31.84 -8.98
C LYS A 136 44.64 -31.84 -8.40
N ALA A 137 44.78 -31.33 -7.16
CA ALA A 137 46.07 -31.14 -6.51
C ALA A 137 46.85 -32.46 -6.30
N ALA A 138 46.14 -33.55 -6.00
CA ALA A 138 46.69 -34.91 -5.98
C ALA A 138 45.61 -35.94 -6.34
N LYS A 139 45.98 -37.21 -6.58
CA LYS A 139 45.00 -38.31 -6.76
C LYS A 139 44.00 -38.42 -5.59
N TRP A 140 44.46 -38.07 -4.39
CA TRP A 140 43.69 -38.10 -3.14
C TRP A 140 43.13 -36.73 -2.71
N LEU A 141 43.37 -35.64 -3.46
CA LEU A 141 42.97 -34.28 -3.07
C LEU A 141 42.55 -33.43 -4.27
N ASP A 142 41.30 -32.98 -4.27
CA ASP A 142 40.83 -31.87 -5.11
C ASP A 142 40.69 -30.61 -4.24
N ILE A 143 41.01 -29.44 -4.81
CA ILE A 143 40.81 -28.12 -4.18
C ILE A 143 39.91 -27.30 -5.10
N SER A 144 38.81 -26.77 -4.57
CA SER A 144 37.93 -25.83 -5.28
C SER A 144 38.02 -24.47 -4.60
N LEU A 145 38.34 -23.43 -5.35
CA LEU A 145 38.44 -22.05 -4.86
C LEU A 145 37.56 -21.14 -5.72
N GLY A 146 37.05 -20.07 -5.13
CA GLY A 146 36.20 -19.15 -5.87
C GLY A 146 35.91 -17.83 -5.20
N LEU A 147 35.39 -16.92 -6.01
CA LEU A 147 35.07 -15.54 -5.69
C LEU A 147 33.75 -15.19 -6.38
N ASN A 148 32.78 -14.68 -5.64
CA ASN A 148 31.59 -14.04 -6.20
C ASN A 148 31.58 -12.60 -5.67
N MET A 149 31.68 -11.64 -6.57
CA MET A 149 31.58 -10.22 -6.27
C MET A 149 30.37 -9.64 -7.00
N ILE A 150 29.54 -8.90 -6.29
CA ILE A 150 28.47 -8.06 -6.85
C ILE A 150 28.70 -6.65 -6.31
N SER A 151 28.99 -5.69 -7.19
CA SER A 151 29.03 -4.27 -6.84
C SER A 151 27.94 -3.54 -7.60
N SER A 152 26.96 -3.00 -6.86
CA SER A 152 25.83 -2.26 -7.42
C SER A 152 25.83 -0.80 -6.96
N ARG A 153 25.28 0.07 -7.80
CA ARG A 153 25.12 1.50 -7.55
C ARG A 153 23.79 1.94 -8.10
N SER A 154 23.02 2.70 -7.35
CA SER A 154 21.81 3.34 -7.86
C SER A 154 21.73 4.79 -7.42
N LYS A 155 20.96 5.57 -8.17
CA LYS A 155 20.60 6.95 -7.88
C LYS A 155 19.10 7.09 -8.10
N THR A 156 18.41 7.60 -7.08
CA THR A 156 16.98 7.94 -7.13
C THR A 156 16.78 9.34 -6.55
N HIS A 157 15.63 9.95 -6.82
CA HIS A 157 15.21 11.14 -6.07
C HIS A 157 14.87 10.75 -4.62
N ALA A 158 14.79 11.77 -3.77
CA ALA A 158 14.46 11.70 -2.36
C ALA A 158 13.45 12.79 -1.98
N ASN A 159 12.46 13.03 -2.85
CA ASN A 159 11.47 14.11 -2.70
C ASN A 159 10.08 13.55 -2.44
N ARG A 160 9.34 14.13 -1.49
CA ARG A 160 7.99 13.71 -1.09
C ARG A 160 6.91 13.99 -2.15
N PHE A 161 7.10 15.03 -2.96
CA PHE A 161 6.06 15.56 -3.87
C PHE A 161 6.33 15.29 -5.35
N LEU A 162 7.24 14.35 -5.66
CA LEU A 162 7.42 13.82 -7.01
C LEU A 162 6.43 12.68 -7.27
N SER A 163 5.17 13.02 -7.47
CA SER A 163 4.12 12.09 -7.93
C SER A 163 3.10 12.80 -8.81
N ASN A 164 2.60 12.12 -9.85
CA ASN A 164 1.52 12.63 -10.71
C ASN A 164 0.19 12.88 -9.98
N THR A 165 0.07 12.52 -8.69
CA THR A 165 -1.08 12.87 -7.83
C THR A 165 -0.68 13.73 -6.62
N SER A 166 0.41 14.50 -6.69
CA SER A 166 0.83 15.41 -5.61
C SER A 166 0.16 16.79 -5.64
N PHE A 167 -0.46 17.19 -6.74
CA PHE A 167 -1.10 18.50 -6.95
C PHE A 167 -2.45 18.32 -7.67
N LEU A 168 -3.33 19.33 -7.61
CA LEU A 168 -4.63 19.31 -8.29
C LEU A 168 -4.46 19.34 -9.83
N PRO A 169 -5.37 18.74 -10.63
CA PRO A 169 -5.14 18.54 -12.06
C PRO A 169 -4.93 19.81 -12.89
N TYR A 170 -5.49 20.94 -12.46
CA TYR A 170 -5.36 22.25 -13.12
C TYR A 170 -4.11 23.04 -12.71
N ILE A 171 -3.26 22.52 -11.83
CA ILE A 171 -2.00 23.17 -11.45
C ILE A 171 -0.94 22.81 -12.49
N SER A 172 -0.39 23.80 -13.21
CA SER A 172 0.73 23.57 -14.13
C SER A 172 2.07 23.90 -13.47
N PRO A 173 3.15 23.12 -13.72
CA PRO A 173 4.51 23.52 -13.43
C PRO A 173 5.07 24.53 -14.44
N TYR A 174 4.25 25.12 -15.31
CA TYR A 174 4.61 26.14 -16.29
C TYR A 174 3.78 27.43 -16.14
N ASP A 175 4.35 28.57 -16.51
CA ASP A 175 3.63 29.83 -16.67
C ASP A 175 2.90 29.91 -18.03
N SER A 176 2.15 31.00 -18.25
CA SER A 176 1.42 31.25 -19.50
C SER A 176 2.30 31.52 -20.73
N GLN A 177 3.63 31.53 -20.58
CA GLN A 177 4.62 31.61 -21.66
C GLN A 177 5.35 30.28 -21.87
N GLY A 178 5.09 29.26 -21.04
CA GLY A 178 5.76 27.95 -21.08
C GLY A 178 7.07 27.86 -20.28
N ASN A 179 7.42 28.87 -19.47
CA ASN A 179 8.58 28.81 -18.58
C ASN A 179 8.25 28.00 -17.32
N PRO A 180 9.18 27.22 -16.73
CA PRO A 180 8.91 26.51 -15.49
C PRO A 180 8.62 27.45 -14.31
N THR A 181 7.46 27.29 -13.67
CA THR A 181 7.00 28.14 -12.56
C THR A 181 6.96 27.42 -11.22
N GLY A 182 6.85 28.19 -10.14
CA GLY A 182 6.59 27.69 -8.79
C GLY A 182 5.10 27.39 -8.61
N MET A 183 4.78 26.16 -8.19
CA MET A 183 3.43 25.74 -7.82
C MET A 183 3.22 25.92 -6.32
N GLU A 184 2.02 26.33 -5.92
CA GLU A 184 1.62 26.29 -4.50
C GLU A 184 1.60 24.84 -3.98
N CYS A 185 2.04 24.64 -2.74
CA CYS A 185 2.14 23.31 -2.11
C CYS A 185 1.53 23.35 -0.69
N ILE A 186 2.32 23.09 0.37
CA ILE A 186 1.77 23.11 1.75
C ILE A 186 1.55 24.54 2.28
N VAL A 187 2.41 25.49 1.93
CA VAL A 187 2.35 26.87 2.44
C VAL A 187 1.83 27.79 1.35
N TYR A 188 0.86 28.65 1.68
CA TYR A 188 0.34 29.64 0.76
C TYR A 188 1.41 30.72 0.45
N PRO A 189 1.72 31.03 -0.82
CA PRO A 189 2.76 32.02 -1.14
C PRO A 189 2.43 33.48 -0.80
N GLY A 190 1.16 33.79 -0.53
CA GLY A 190 0.70 35.14 -0.16
C GLY A 190 0.47 35.35 1.33
N GLU A 191 1.06 34.53 2.21
CA GLU A 191 1.05 34.80 3.66
C GLU A 191 1.84 36.07 3.96
N SER A 192 1.26 37.01 4.72
CA SER A 192 1.86 38.33 4.97
C SER A 192 3.18 38.30 5.76
N VAL A 193 3.57 37.14 6.30
CA VAL A 193 4.89 36.92 6.90
C VAL A 193 6.02 36.87 5.87
N PHE A 194 5.71 36.70 4.57
CA PHE A 194 6.69 36.84 3.47
C PHE A 194 6.93 38.30 3.03
N ASP A 195 6.02 39.23 3.35
CA ASP A 195 6.18 40.66 3.03
C ASP A 195 7.19 41.36 3.96
N ASP A 196 7.32 40.88 5.21
CA ASP A 196 8.24 41.43 6.19
C ASP A 196 9.66 40.88 5.97
N LEU A 197 10.47 41.65 5.23
CA LEU A 197 11.85 41.31 4.87
C LEU A 197 12.77 41.03 6.08
N LEU A 198 12.38 41.44 7.30
CA LEU A 198 13.11 41.10 8.53
C LEU A 198 12.99 39.61 8.91
N ASN A 199 12.09 38.86 8.27
CA ASN A 199 11.90 37.43 8.50
C ASN A 199 12.82 36.53 7.65
N GLU A 200 13.55 37.08 6.67
CA GLU A 200 14.49 36.40 5.75
C GLU A 200 14.01 35.06 5.14
N LEU A 201 12.69 34.89 4.98
CA LEU A 201 12.06 33.66 4.51
C LEU A 201 12.38 33.33 3.06
N LYS A 202 12.43 32.03 2.75
CA LYS A 202 12.68 31.53 1.39
C LYS A 202 11.36 31.28 0.65
N ASP A 203 11.40 31.30 -0.69
CA ASP A 203 10.26 30.99 -1.59
C ASP A 203 9.50 29.69 -1.18
N PRO A 204 8.20 29.77 -0.82
CA PRO A 204 7.39 28.62 -0.40
C PRO A 204 6.83 27.78 -1.56
N THR A 205 7.15 28.07 -2.83
CA THR A 205 6.63 27.31 -3.97
C THR A 205 7.47 26.08 -4.33
N PHE A 206 6.83 25.09 -4.96
CA PHE A 206 7.44 23.88 -5.51
C PHE A 206 7.50 23.97 -7.04
N ASN A 207 8.71 24.06 -7.62
CA ASN A 207 8.90 24.08 -9.08
C ASN A 207 9.32 22.68 -9.56
N LEU A 208 8.41 21.92 -10.18
CA LEU A 208 8.64 20.51 -10.53
C LEU A 208 9.88 20.31 -11.42
N VAL A 209 10.12 21.20 -12.38
CA VAL A 209 11.25 21.09 -13.32
C VAL A 209 12.58 21.33 -12.58
N ASN A 210 12.59 22.23 -11.60
CA ASN A 210 13.75 22.48 -10.75
C ASN A 210 13.97 21.36 -9.73
N GLU A 211 12.91 20.80 -9.13
CA GLU A 211 13.02 19.70 -8.16
C GLU A 211 13.58 18.40 -8.77
N MET A 212 13.40 18.19 -10.08
CA MET A 212 14.12 17.15 -10.84
C MET A 212 15.64 17.40 -10.97
N ASN A 213 16.17 18.53 -10.48
CA ASN A 213 17.60 18.82 -10.35
C ASN A 213 18.15 18.54 -8.94
N TYR A 214 17.29 18.42 -7.94
CA TYR A 214 17.65 18.39 -6.53
C TYR A 214 17.39 17.02 -5.87
N ASN A 215 17.65 16.94 -4.55
CA ASN A 215 17.17 15.90 -3.64
C ASN A 215 17.41 14.47 -4.14
N PHE A 216 18.66 14.00 -4.06
CA PHE A 216 19.07 12.67 -4.55
C PHE A 216 19.58 11.75 -3.44
N SER A 217 19.06 10.53 -3.42
CA SER A 217 19.68 9.40 -2.72
C SER A 217 20.60 8.63 -3.66
N ARG A 218 21.82 8.35 -3.20
CA ARG A 218 22.83 7.56 -3.92
C ARG A 218 23.15 6.34 -3.08
N TYR A 219 22.80 5.15 -3.58
CA TYR A 219 23.10 3.89 -2.93
C TYR A 219 24.30 3.20 -3.61
N ARG A 220 25.19 2.62 -2.80
CA ARG A 220 26.25 1.72 -3.23
C ARG A 220 26.19 0.47 -2.36
N ASN A 221 26.23 -0.70 -2.97
CA ASN A 221 26.42 -1.97 -2.28
C ASN A 221 27.56 -2.75 -2.93
N THR A 222 28.29 -3.52 -2.14
CA THR A 222 29.37 -4.40 -2.61
C THR A 222 29.41 -5.63 -1.71
N ASN A 223 29.01 -6.77 -2.26
CA ASN A 223 29.10 -8.09 -1.63
C ASN A 223 30.24 -8.87 -2.28
N ILE A 224 31.15 -9.42 -1.48
CA ILE A 224 32.30 -10.22 -1.90
C ILE A 224 32.31 -11.53 -1.09
N ARG A 225 31.81 -12.61 -1.69
CA ARG A 225 31.83 -13.97 -1.14
C ARG A 225 32.98 -14.78 -1.74
N SER A 226 34.02 -15.00 -0.95
CA SER A 226 35.17 -15.86 -1.28
C SER A 226 35.07 -17.22 -0.60
N TYR A 227 35.58 -18.28 -1.23
CA TYR A 227 35.62 -19.61 -0.61
C TYR A 227 36.83 -20.44 -1.03
N ILE A 228 37.20 -21.38 -0.16
CA ILE A 228 38.12 -22.49 -0.45
C ILE A 228 37.57 -23.79 0.15
N HIS A 229 37.50 -24.82 -0.67
CA HIS A 229 37.05 -26.17 -0.32
C HIS A 229 38.14 -27.18 -0.67
N ALA A 230 38.45 -28.10 0.24
CA ALA A 230 39.35 -29.23 0.00
C ALA A 230 38.57 -30.53 0.12
N LEU A 231 38.65 -31.40 -0.89
CA LEU A 231 38.01 -32.72 -0.94
C LEU A 231 39.07 -33.82 -0.96
N PHE A 232 39.17 -34.54 0.15
CA PHE A 232 40.07 -35.66 0.38
C PHE A 232 39.38 -36.98 0.00
N ARG A 233 40.05 -37.82 -0.78
CA ARG A 233 39.61 -39.20 -1.07
C ARG A 233 40.41 -40.15 -0.19
N ILE A 234 39.79 -40.65 0.88
CA ILE A 234 40.44 -41.47 1.89
C ILE A 234 40.51 -42.93 1.42
N LEU A 235 39.38 -43.48 0.98
CA LEU A 235 39.24 -44.84 0.45
C LEU A 235 38.18 -44.86 -0.67
N PRO A 236 38.08 -45.93 -1.49
CA PRO A 236 36.98 -46.09 -2.43
C PRO A 236 35.61 -46.02 -1.73
N GLY A 237 34.84 -45.00 -2.09
CA GLY A 237 33.56 -44.65 -1.48
C GLY A 237 33.63 -43.68 -0.29
N TRP A 238 34.80 -43.45 0.31
CA TRP A 238 34.96 -42.62 1.51
C TRP A 238 35.75 -41.33 1.23
N THR A 239 35.08 -40.18 1.36
CA THR A 239 35.69 -38.85 1.28
C THR A 239 35.59 -38.07 2.59
N ALA A 240 36.50 -37.12 2.78
CA ALA A 240 36.37 -36.05 3.75
C ALA A 240 36.49 -34.70 3.04
N GLN A 241 35.88 -33.67 3.62
CA GLN A 241 35.77 -32.35 3.03
C GLN A 241 35.94 -31.28 4.11
N ILE A 242 36.78 -30.30 3.83
CA ILE A 242 36.90 -29.06 4.60
C ILE A 242 36.41 -27.92 3.70
N GLN A 243 35.60 -27.02 4.24
CA GLN A 243 35.11 -25.83 3.57
C GLN A 243 35.34 -24.60 4.45
N PHE A 244 35.83 -23.53 3.84
CA PHE A 244 35.84 -22.19 4.43
C PHE A 244 35.25 -21.20 3.43
N GLN A 245 34.35 -20.34 3.92
CA GLN A 245 33.78 -19.22 3.17
C GLN A 245 33.89 -17.96 4.04
N TYR A 246 34.30 -16.85 3.42
CA TYR A 246 34.21 -15.51 3.98
C TYR A 246 33.40 -14.62 3.03
N GLU A 247 32.43 -13.90 3.57
CA GLU A 247 31.58 -12.97 2.85
C GLU A 247 31.61 -11.59 3.49
N ASP A 248 32.01 -10.61 2.69
CA ASP A 248 32.21 -9.22 3.05
C ASP A 248 31.14 -8.38 2.35
N ILE A 249 30.34 -7.62 3.09
CA ILE A 249 29.24 -6.82 2.54
C ILE A 249 29.37 -5.39 3.04
N TYR A 250 29.63 -4.46 2.13
CA TYR A 250 29.59 -3.02 2.40
C TYR A 250 28.45 -2.36 1.64
N SER A 251 27.57 -1.66 2.36
CA SER A 251 26.53 -0.81 1.78
C SER A 251 26.58 0.60 2.34
N LYS A 252 26.22 1.59 1.50
CA LYS A 252 26.12 3.00 1.87
C LYS A 252 25.01 3.68 1.10
N THR A 253 24.19 4.46 1.80
CA THR A 253 23.19 5.38 1.26
C THR A 253 23.59 6.81 1.62
N GLU A 254 23.89 7.63 0.63
CA GLU A 254 24.09 9.07 0.80
C GLU A 254 22.93 9.83 0.16
N THR A 255 22.04 10.36 1.01
CA THR A 255 20.97 11.26 0.59
C THR A 255 21.40 12.69 0.85
N VAL A 256 21.33 13.53 -0.18
CA VAL A 256 21.56 14.98 -0.08
C VAL A 256 20.29 15.68 -0.49
N TYR A 257 19.75 16.47 0.45
CA TYR A 257 18.72 17.46 0.21
C TYR A 257 19.41 18.78 -0.11
N ASP A 258 19.01 19.38 -1.23
CA ASP A 258 19.67 20.58 -1.75
C ASP A 258 19.15 21.85 -1.05
N ALA A 259 20.02 22.84 -0.86
CA ALA A 259 19.65 24.10 -0.23
C ALA A 259 18.53 24.81 -1.02
N ASP A 260 18.65 24.77 -2.35
CA ASP A 260 17.69 25.35 -3.29
C ASP A 260 16.49 24.43 -3.58
N SER A 261 16.24 23.41 -2.76
CA SER A 261 15.06 22.56 -2.88
C SER A 261 13.88 23.06 -2.04
N TYR A 262 12.66 22.82 -2.53
CA TYR A 262 11.41 23.10 -1.81
C TYR A 262 11.42 22.53 -0.39
N HIS A 263 11.97 21.32 -0.22
CA HIS A 263 12.07 20.68 1.08
C HIS A 263 12.91 21.49 2.07
N MET A 264 14.08 21.99 1.66
CA MET A 264 14.95 22.79 2.52
C MET A 264 14.41 24.21 2.74
N ARG A 265 13.85 24.87 1.71
CA ARG A 265 13.18 26.17 1.87
C ARG A 265 12.02 26.11 2.87
N THR A 266 11.15 25.11 2.72
CA THR A 266 10.00 24.89 3.62
C THR A 266 10.45 24.58 5.04
N LEU A 267 11.49 23.73 5.18
CA LEU A 267 12.07 23.39 6.49
C LEU A 267 12.70 24.61 7.19
N TYR A 268 13.41 25.47 6.45
CA TYR A 268 13.97 26.73 6.96
C TYR A 268 12.86 27.67 7.45
N ASN A 269 11.79 27.84 6.67
CA ASN A 269 10.66 28.69 7.03
C ASN A 269 9.91 28.16 8.28
N PHE A 270 9.67 26.84 8.37
CA PHE A 270 9.10 26.22 9.57
C PHE A 270 10.03 26.27 10.80
N ALA A 271 11.34 26.36 10.58
CA ALA A 271 12.36 26.53 11.61
C ALA A 271 12.78 27.99 11.81
N THR A 272 11.93 28.95 11.44
CA THR A 272 12.13 30.38 11.73
C THR A 272 11.10 30.84 12.75
N THR A 273 11.54 31.53 13.81
CA THR A 273 10.68 32.25 14.77
C THR A 273 10.94 33.74 14.67
N VAL A 274 10.05 34.57 15.25
CA VAL A 274 10.23 36.02 15.37
C VAL A 274 9.89 36.44 16.79
N GLU A 275 10.83 37.08 17.47
CA GLU A 275 10.67 37.52 18.85
C GLU A 275 10.77 39.05 18.98
N SER A 276 10.08 39.61 19.98
CA SER A 276 10.26 41.01 20.38
C SER A 276 11.51 41.12 21.26
N LYS A 277 12.62 41.59 20.67
CA LYS A 277 13.92 41.72 21.30
C LYS A 277 14.18 43.15 21.72
N HIS A 278 14.79 43.37 22.89
CA HIS A 278 15.23 44.71 23.33
C HIS A 278 16.27 45.26 22.34
N ILE A 279 16.01 46.45 21.77
CA ILE A 279 16.89 47.12 20.79
C ILE A 279 17.45 48.45 21.26
N GLY A 280 16.89 49.04 22.33
CA GLY A 280 17.33 50.34 22.83
C GLY A 280 16.42 50.89 23.93
N TRP A 281 16.68 52.14 24.32
CA TRP A 281 15.92 52.86 25.34
C TRP A 281 15.37 54.16 24.75
N GLU A 282 14.19 54.57 25.21
CA GLU A 282 13.60 55.87 24.89
C GLU A 282 13.06 56.53 26.15
N ALA A 283 13.02 57.87 26.20
CA ALA A 283 12.45 58.60 27.33
C ALA A 283 10.99 58.18 27.56
N ASN A 284 10.67 57.77 28.79
CA ASN A 284 9.33 57.36 29.18
C ASN A 284 8.44 58.61 29.33
N PRO A 285 7.43 58.84 28.48
CA PRO A 285 6.63 60.06 28.52
C PRO A 285 5.72 60.15 29.75
N ASP A 286 5.49 59.02 30.41
CA ASP A 286 4.61 58.89 31.59
C ASP A 286 5.39 59.02 32.92
N PHE A 287 6.71 59.28 32.88
CA PHE A 287 7.58 59.34 34.07
C PHE A 287 7.62 60.75 34.69
N ASP A 288 7.18 60.87 35.95
CA ASP A 288 7.20 62.12 36.70
C ASP A 288 8.54 62.37 37.39
N TRP A 289 9.40 63.18 36.75
CA TRP A 289 10.67 63.67 37.31
C TRP A 289 10.55 64.49 38.61
N THR A 290 9.34 64.82 39.07
CA THR A 290 9.09 65.45 40.37
C THR A 290 8.67 64.46 41.47
N SER A 291 8.36 63.21 41.10
CA SER A 291 8.05 62.12 42.01
C SER A 291 9.32 61.39 42.45
N ILE A 292 9.65 61.50 43.74
CA ILE A 292 10.81 60.78 44.30
C ILE A 292 10.55 59.28 44.41
N ASP A 293 9.28 58.85 44.53
CA ASP A 293 8.91 57.44 44.62
C ASP A 293 9.07 56.74 43.26
N ASP A 294 8.77 57.40 42.14
CA ASP A 294 8.99 56.85 40.79
C ASP A 294 10.49 56.79 40.42
N ILE A 295 11.26 57.80 40.81
CA ILE A 295 12.74 57.76 40.71
C ILE A 295 13.32 56.59 41.51
N ILE A 296 12.82 56.36 42.74
CA ILE A 296 13.24 55.23 43.57
C ILE A 296 12.75 53.90 42.99
N ALA A 297 11.59 53.85 42.34
CA ALA A 297 11.08 52.65 41.68
C ALA A 297 12.00 52.21 40.52
N ASP A 298 12.32 53.11 39.58
CA ASP A 298 13.22 52.80 38.46
C ASP A 298 14.64 52.46 38.94
N MET A 299 15.20 53.21 39.90
CA MET A 299 16.53 52.93 40.48
C MET A 299 16.65 51.53 41.11
N ASN A 300 15.55 50.98 41.64
CA ASN A 300 15.53 49.65 42.25
C ASN A 300 14.94 48.57 41.32
N ASN A 301 14.47 48.94 40.13
CA ASN A 301 13.94 48.01 39.15
C ASN A 301 15.11 47.28 38.46
N PRO A 302 15.31 45.96 38.69
CA PRO A 302 16.44 45.22 38.12
C PRO A 302 16.35 45.04 36.60
N GLU A 303 15.21 45.41 35.99
CA GLU A 303 15.07 45.44 34.53
C GLU A 303 15.43 46.78 33.89
N ILE A 304 15.49 47.89 34.66
CA ILE A 304 15.81 49.24 34.16
C ILE A 304 17.20 49.66 34.61
N GLY A 305 17.46 49.65 35.93
CA GLY A 305 18.73 50.05 36.51
C GLY A 305 18.91 51.57 36.64
N PRO A 306 19.81 52.03 37.52
CA PRO A 306 20.06 53.45 37.77
C PRO A 306 20.62 54.23 36.56
N GLU A 307 21.07 53.55 35.51
CA GLU A 307 21.50 54.14 34.25
C GLU A 307 20.37 54.56 33.28
N HIS A 308 19.14 54.04 33.47
CA HIS A 308 18.00 54.24 32.55
C HIS A 308 16.74 54.79 33.26
N ILE A 309 16.91 55.52 34.36
CA ILE A 309 15.81 56.17 35.12
C ILE A 309 15.01 57.09 34.19
N GLY A 310 13.69 56.92 34.14
CA GLY A 310 12.83 57.70 33.26
C GLY A 310 12.98 57.37 31.77
N GLU A 311 13.61 56.24 31.44
CA GLU A 311 13.60 55.62 30.12
C GLU A 311 12.84 54.29 30.17
N ARG A 312 12.27 53.87 29.03
CA ARG A 312 11.61 52.58 28.86
C ARG A 312 12.25 51.76 27.75
N LYS A 313 12.13 50.44 27.87
CA LYS A 313 12.66 49.48 26.88
C LYS A 313 11.94 49.62 25.55
N VAL A 314 12.70 49.83 24.48
CA VAL A 314 12.21 49.75 23.10
C VAL A 314 12.50 48.34 22.57
N TYR A 315 11.45 47.65 22.15
CA TYR A 315 11.54 46.32 21.56
C TYR A 315 11.35 46.40 20.04
N GLY A 316 12.21 45.70 19.30
CA GLY A 316 12.10 45.49 17.86
C GLY A 316 11.85 44.01 17.53
N LYS A 317 11.33 43.73 16.34
CA LYS A 317 11.30 42.35 15.83
C LYS A 317 12.72 41.87 15.55
N ALA A 318 13.02 40.62 15.90
CA ALA A 318 14.19 39.90 15.42
C ALA A 318 13.78 38.48 15.02
N ALA A 319 14.08 38.09 13.78
CA ALA A 319 13.93 36.69 13.36
C ALA A 319 15.07 35.84 13.94
N THR A 320 14.75 34.57 14.22
CA THR A 320 15.72 33.55 14.65
C THR A 320 15.52 32.30 13.78
N HIS A 321 16.56 31.94 13.02
CA HIS A 321 16.58 30.72 12.21
C HIS A 321 17.22 29.59 13.01
N HIS A 322 16.39 28.63 13.43
CA HIS A 322 16.80 27.47 14.21
C HIS A 322 17.51 26.39 13.37
N ILE A 323 17.54 26.55 12.05
CA ILE A 323 18.29 25.72 11.09
C ILE A 323 19.20 26.63 10.24
N PRO A 324 20.51 26.33 10.11
CA PRO A 324 21.43 27.14 9.32
C PRO A 324 21.23 26.98 7.81
N ASP A 325 21.50 28.03 7.04
CA ASP A 325 21.51 28.01 5.58
C ASP A 325 22.42 26.92 4.99
N GLY A 326 21.97 26.31 3.90
CA GLY A 326 22.60 25.19 3.21
C GLY A 326 21.71 23.94 3.18
N GLY A 327 22.20 22.88 2.53
CA GLY A 327 21.46 21.63 2.39
C GLY A 327 21.50 20.73 3.63
N VAL A 328 20.86 19.58 3.55
CA VAL A 328 21.02 18.48 4.53
C VAL A 328 21.67 17.30 3.85
N LYS A 329 22.68 16.71 4.49
CA LYS A 329 23.26 15.43 4.08
C LYS A 329 23.03 14.38 5.15
N ARG A 330 22.44 13.25 4.75
CA ARG A 330 22.37 12.03 5.54
C ARG A 330 23.21 10.93 4.90
N SER A 331 24.01 10.25 5.70
CA SER A 331 24.91 9.17 5.28
C SER A 331 24.73 7.97 6.20
N ALA A 332 23.92 7.01 5.76
CA ALA A 332 23.79 5.71 6.41
C ALA A 332 24.77 4.72 5.75
N SER A 333 25.52 3.95 6.53
CA SER A 333 26.36 2.86 6.05
C SER A 333 26.19 1.60 6.89
N SER A 334 26.45 0.44 6.30
CA SER A 334 26.43 -0.84 6.99
C SER A 334 27.52 -1.76 6.45
N GLN A 335 28.23 -2.40 7.37
CA GLN A 335 29.26 -3.41 7.13
C GLN A 335 28.76 -4.73 7.71
N ALA A 336 28.85 -5.82 6.96
CA ALA A 336 28.57 -7.16 7.46
C ALA A 336 29.65 -8.15 7.01
N ALA A 337 30.17 -8.92 7.97
CA ALA A 337 31.25 -9.88 7.80
C ALA A 337 30.76 -11.26 8.26
N TYR A 338 30.59 -12.19 7.33
CA TYR A 338 30.08 -13.52 7.60
C TYR A 338 31.15 -14.59 7.35
N TYR A 339 31.44 -15.37 8.39
CA TYR A 339 32.35 -16.52 8.32
C TYR A 339 31.56 -17.81 8.34
N THR A 340 31.95 -18.79 7.51
CA THR A 340 31.44 -20.17 7.64
C THR A 340 32.58 -21.17 7.44
N PHE A 341 32.82 -21.99 8.45
CA PHE A 341 33.70 -23.15 8.38
C PHE A 341 32.89 -24.43 8.54
N ARG A 342 33.16 -25.43 7.71
CA ARG A 342 32.48 -26.73 7.75
C ARG A 342 33.47 -27.86 7.50
N ALA A 343 33.44 -28.88 8.36
CA ALA A 343 34.22 -30.10 8.20
C ALA A 343 33.26 -31.30 8.18
N GLN A 344 33.29 -32.10 7.11
CA GLN A 344 32.37 -33.23 6.94
C GLN A 344 33.03 -34.41 6.23
N THR A 345 32.42 -35.59 6.35
CA THR A 345 32.87 -36.83 5.70
C THR A 345 31.67 -37.59 5.16
N ARG A 346 31.84 -38.22 3.98
CA ARG A 346 30.80 -38.98 3.28
C ARG A 346 31.31 -40.37 2.94
N TYR A 347 30.48 -41.37 3.19
CA TYR A 347 30.68 -42.76 2.83
C TYR A 347 29.54 -43.20 1.90
N ASN A 348 29.84 -43.35 0.61
CA ASN A 348 28.91 -43.79 -0.42
C ASN A 348 29.46 -45.06 -1.08
N ARG A 349 28.73 -46.19 -0.98
CA ARG A 349 29.21 -47.48 -1.51
C ARG A 349 28.10 -48.51 -1.72
N ASP A 350 28.28 -49.29 -2.79
CA ASP A 350 27.45 -50.44 -3.14
C ASP A 350 28.07 -51.77 -2.66
N PHE A 351 27.22 -52.70 -2.25
CA PHE A 351 27.52 -54.04 -1.78
C PHE A 351 26.46 -55.03 -2.31
N GLY A 352 26.54 -55.38 -3.59
CA GLY A 352 25.52 -56.22 -4.24
C GLY A 352 24.18 -55.47 -4.30
N PRO A 353 23.09 -55.97 -3.67
CA PRO A 353 21.81 -55.26 -3.64
C PRO A 353 21.78 -54.09 -2.62
N HIS A 354 22.80 -53.92 -1.77
CA HIS A 354 22.80 -52.90 -0.72
C HIS A 354 23.58 -51.66 -1.17
N GLU A 355 22.93 -50.51 -1.29
CA GLU A 355 23.56 -49.20 -1.51
C GLU A 355 23.48 -48.38 -0.20
N ILE A 356 24.60 -47.82 0.23
CA ILE A 356 24.72 -47.00 1.45
C ILE A 356 25.26 -45.64 1.08
N ASP A 357 24.64 -44.57 1.57
CA ASP A 357 25.15 -43.20 1.49
C ASP A 357 24.98 -42.48 2.84
N ALA A 358 26.05 -42.38 3.61
CA ALA A 358 26.09 -41.74 4.92
C ALA A 358 27.02 -40.51 4.92
N LEU A 359 26.63 -39.46 5.62
CA LEU A 359 27.39 -38.21 5.76
C LEU A 359 27.34 -37.75 7.22
N ALA A 360 28.49 -37.37 7.78
CA ALA A 360 28.61 -36.76 9.10
C ALA A 360 29.44 -35.47 9.02
N GLY A 361 29.13 -34.45 9.82
CA GLY A 361 29.88 -33.21 9.80
C GLY A 361 29.59 -32.25 10.95
N MET A 362 30.37 -31.17 10.98
CA MET A 362 30.21 -30.02 11.86
C MET A 362 30.31 -28.71 11.08
N GLU A 363 29.61 -27.69 11.55
CA GLU A 363 29.65 -26.34 11.01
C GLU A 363 29.84 -25.31 12.14
N PHE A 364 30.63 -24.30 11.87
CA PHE A 364 30.76 -23.08 12.66
C PHE A 364 30.42 -21.90 11.76
N ARG A 365 29.62 -20.96 12.26
CA ARG A 365 29.30 -19.71 11.57
C ARG A 365 29.39 -18.54 12.52
N GLU A 366 29.88 -17.42 12.04
CA GLU A 366 29.82 -16.14 12.71
C GLU A 366 29.22 -15.13 11.74
N ASN A 367 28.20 -14.41 12.21
CA ASN A 367 27.60 -13.29 11.50
C ASN A 367 27.88 -12.03 12.32
N HIS A 368 28.68 -11.11 11.79
CA HIS A 368 28.88 -9.78 12.36
C HIS A 368 28.27 -8.72 11.44
N THR A 369 27.56 -7.74 12.00
CA THR A 369 27.01 -6.59 11.28
C THR A 369 27.13 -5.34 12.14
N SER A 370 27.70 -4.27 11.58
CA SER A 370 27.65 -2.93 12.16
C SER A 370 27.01 -1.94 11.18
N SER A 371 26.43 -0.87 11.71
CA SER A 371 25.92 0.24 10.90
C SER A 371 26.22 1.58 11.55
N GLU A 372 26.24 2.63 10.75
CA GLU A 372 26.49 4.02 11.15
C GLU A 372 25.48 4.91 10.41
N ASP A 373 24.80 5.83 11.10
CA ASP A 373 23.94 6.84 10.46
C ASP A 373 24.37 8.23 10.93
N TYR A 374 24.66 9.11 9.97
CA TYR A 374 25.12 10.48 10.21
C TYR A 374 24.21 11.47 9.51
N LEU A 375 23.87 12.57 10.19
CA LEU A 375 23.09 13.69 9.68
C LEU A 375 23.86 14.99 9.89
N VAL A 376 23.95 15.83 8.86
CA VAL A 376 24.51 17.19 8.95
C VAL A 376 23.62 18.21 8.25
N TYR A 377 23.51 19.39 8.87
CA TYR A 377 22.74 20.56 8.44
C TYR A 377 23.66 21.67 7.91
N GLY A 378 23.12 22.56 7.08
CA GLY A 378 23.87 23.65 6.45
C GLY A 378 25.02 23.16 5.57
N TYR A 379 24.82 22.03 4.88
CA TYR A 379 25.83 21.35 4.06
C TYR A 379 25.92 21.94 2.65
N SER A 380 27.14 22.25 2.19
CA SER A 380 27.42 22.66 0.80
C SER A 380 28.12 21.53 0.04
N PRO A 381 27.57 21.02 -1.08
CA PRO A 381 28.25 20.02 -1.90
C PRO A 381 29.46 20.55 -2.69
N GLU A 382 29.63 21.86 -2.83
CA GLU A 382 30.75 22.53 -3.50
C GLU A 382 31.98 22.61 -2.59
N THR A 383 31.76 23.01 -1.33
CA THR A 383 32.83 23.24 -0.35
C THR A 383 33.07 22.05 0.57
N LEU A 384 32.12 21.11 0.62
CA LEU A 384 32.06 19.95 1.53
C LEU A 384 32.00 20.30 3.03
N ASN A 385 31.82 21.58 3.36
CA ASN A 385 31.60 22.06 4.72
C ASN A 385 30.15 21.86 5.17
N ASN A 386 29.91 21.99 6.47
CA ASN A 386 28.57 22.00 7.06
C ASN A 386 28.52 22.92 8.29
N SER A 387 27.33 23.47 8.58
CA SER A 387 27.09 24.42 9.68
C SER A 387 26.31 23.81 10.85
N THR A 388 26.29 22.47 10.97
CA THR A 388 25.47 21.69 11.93
C THR A 388 25.59 22.14 13.40
N VAL A 389 26.71 22.74 13.79
CA VAL A 389 26.92 23.28 15.15
C VAL A 389 26.01 24.48 15.48
N SER A 390 25.49 25.17 14.45
CA SER A 390 24.57 26.31 14.56
C SER A 390 23.10 25.91 14.49
N ALA A 391 22.78 24.61 14.39
CA ALA A 391 21.40 24.13 14.42
C ALA A 391 20.88 24.04 15.86
N ASP A 392 19.70 24.60 16.12
CA ASP A 392 19.06 24.55 17.43
C ASP A 392 18.34 23.19 17.62
N TRP A 393 19.05 22.29 18.29
CA TRP A 393 18.54 20.96 18.62
C TRP A 393 17.41 20.94 19.63
N ASN A 394 17.18 22.02 20.39
CA ASN A 394 16.01 22.11 21.26
C ASN A 394 14.77 22.43 20.42
N TYR A 395 14.88 23.35 19.46
CA TYR A 395 13.80 23.64 18.51
C TYR A 395 13.50 22.42 17.63
N ILE A 396 14.53 21.83 16.98
CA ILE A 396 14.39 20.63 16.13
C ILE A 396 13.85 19.41 16.91
N GLY A 397 14.06 19.38 18.23
CA GLY A 397 13.63 18.28 19.11
C GLY A 397 12.19 18.37 19.62
N ASN A 398 11.47 19.48 19.40
CA ASN A 398 10.13 19.71 19.95
C ASN A 398 9.20 20.38 18.91
N THR A 399 7.88 20.23 19.07
CA THR A 399 6.89 20.89 18.19
C THR A 399 6.58 22.31 18.66
N TYR A 400 7.36 23.28 18.19
CA TYR A 400 7.11 24.71 18.40
C TYR A 400 6.20 25.30 17.31
N THR A 401 5.67 26.51 17.55
CA THR A 401 4.98 27.28 16.50
C THR A 401 5.95 28.32 15.95
N GLY A 402 6.39 28.12 14.70
CA GLY A 402 7.25 29.07 13.98
C GLY A 402 6.47 30.29 13.46
N VAL A 403 7.16 31.17 12.75
CA VAL A 403 6.62 32.44 12.21
C VAL A 403 5.41 32.25 11.28
N LEU A 404 5.31 31.11 10.60
CA LEU A 404 4.16 30.74 9.77
C LEU A 404 2.87 30.48 10.58
N GLY A 405 2.94 30.40 11.91
CA GLY A 405 1.76 30.26 12.78
C GLY A 405 1.29 28.82 12.98
N SER A 406 0.26 28.67 13.81
CA SER A 406 -0.22 27.38 14.32
C SER A 406 -0.95 26.53 13.28
N ASP A 407 -1.55 27.15 12.26
CA ASP A 407 -2.27 26.44 11.18
C ASP A 407 -1.36 25.48 10.39
N TYR A 408 -0.04 25.75 10.35
CA TYR A 408 0.94 24.88 9.70
C TYR A 408 1.66 23.91 10.67
N ALA A 409 1.40 23.96 11.97
CA ALA A 409 2.15 23.22 12.98
C ALA A 409 2.17 21.70 12.74
N GLY A 410 1.06 21.12 12.26
CA GLY A 410 0.95 19.69 11.92
C GLY A 410 1.86 19.24 10.78
N TYR A 411 2.34 20.15 9.92
CA TYR A 411 3.22 19.81 8.79
C TYR A 411 4.71 19.84 9.17
N GLN A 412 5.12 20.68 10.13
CA GLN A 412 6.55 20.89 10.46
C GLN A 412 7.29 19.59 10.77
N GLY A 413 6.70 18.74 11.62
CA GLY A 413 7.25 17.44 12.03
C GLY A 413 7.46 16.45 10.87
N SER A 414 6.86 16.69 9.71
CA SER A 414 7.08 15.89 8.49
C SER A 414 8.34 16.30 7.69
N PHE A 415 8.94 17.46 7.98
CA PHE A 415 10.12 17.96 7.28
C PHE A 415 11.40 17.87 8.14
N LEU A 416 11.27 17.82 9.47
CA LEU A 416 12.39 17.71 10.39
C LEU A 416 13.10 16.35 10.29
N PHE A 417 14.42 16.35 10.17
CA PHE A 417 15.24 15.14 10.30
C PHE A 417 15.71 15.01 11.74
N THR A 418 14.98 14.22 12.54
CA THR A 418 15.38 13.95 13.94
C THR A 418 16.79 13.32 13.98
N PRO A 419 17.77 13.91 14.69
CA PRO A 419 19.09 13.31 14.83
C PRO A 419 19.02 12.05 15.65
N ALA A 420 19.34 10.93 15.01
CA ALA A 420 19.56 9.67 15.69
C ALA A 420 20.83 9.03 15.13
N SER A 421 21.98 9.55 15.56
CA SER A 421 23.30 8.99 15.27
C SER A 421 23.41 7.61 15.90
N LYS A 422 22.95 6.59 15.18
CA LYS A 422 22.82 5.21 15.63
C LYS A 422 24.01 4.41 15.15
N PHE A 423 24.64 3.70 16.07
CA PHE A 423 25.78 2.83 15.84
C PHE A 423 25.47 1.38 16.26
N PRO A 424 24.43 0.73 15.69
CA PRO A 424 24.06 -0.62 16.08
C PRO A 424 25.13 -1.61 15.61
N GLU A 425 25.55 -2.49 16.53
CA GLU A 425 26.45 -3.60 16.26
C GLU A 425 25.76 -4.90 16.73
N VAL A 426 25.80 -5.92 15.88
CA VAL A 426 25.15 -7.21 16.09
C VAL A 426 26.15 -8.32 15.75
N LEU A 427 26.31 -9.27 16.67
CA LEU A 427 27.20 -10.41 16.52
C LEU A 427 26.46 -11.69 16.93
N HIS A 428 26.45 -12.69 16.05
CA HIS A 428 25.85 -14.01 16.33
C HIS A 428 26.79 -15.13 15.91
N ARG A 429 26.88 -16.16 16.75
CA ARG A 429 27.73 -17.34 16.56
C ARG A 429 26.91 -18.61 16.63
N PHE A 430 27.15 -19.49 15.66
CA PHE A 430 26.46 -20.75 15.51
C PHE A 430 27.45 -21.91 15.52
N TYR A 431 27.05 -23.00 16.15
CA TYR A 431 27.76 -24.27 16.13
C TYR A 431 26.79 -25.41 15.89
N SER A 432 27.10 -26.27 14.92
CA SER A 432 26.23 -27.34 14.50
C SER A 432 27.00 -28.65 14.35
N VAL A 433 26.37 -29.76 14.74
CA VAL A 433 26.83 -31.13 14.40
C VAL A 433 25.68 -31.86 13.74
N TYR A 434 25.94 -32.59 12.66
CA TYR A 434 24.89 -33.22 11.87
C TYR A 434 25.33 -34.55 11.24
N PHE A 435 24.35 -35.41 11.02
CA PHE A 435 24.44 -36.70 10.36
C PHE A 435 23.25 -36.90 9.43
N THR A 436 23.48 -37.52 8.28
CA THR A 436 22.45 -38.02 7.35
C THR A 436 22.85 -39.41 6.89
N GLY A 437 21.93 -40.35 6.89
CA GLY A 437 22.15 -41.71 6.39
C GLY A 437 21.03 -42.13 5.44
N ASN A 438 21.39 -42.62 4.27
CA ASN A 438 20.50 -43.26 3.30
C ASN A 438 20.95 -44.71 3.08
N TYR A 439 19.99 -45.61 2.98
CA TYR A 439 20.18 -47.01 2.67
C TYR A 439 19.15 -47.45 1.63
N VAL A 440 19.58 -48.15 0.58
CA VAL A 440 18.70 -48.69 -0.46
C VAL A 440 18.95 -50.18 -0.60
N TYR A 441 17.87 -50.97 -0.57
CA TYR A 441 17.89 -52.41 -0.83
C TYR A 441 17.27 -52.73 -2.19
N ASP A 442 18.07 -53.38 -3.03
CA ASP A 442 17.74 -53.92 -4.36
C ASP A 442 17.05 -52.90 -5.29
N ARG A 443 17.35 -51.61 -5.09
CA ARG A 443 16.65 -50.47 -5.72
C ARG A 443 15.11 -50.51 -5.58
N ARG A 444 14.60 -51.28 -4.62
CA ARG A 444 13.17 -51.45 -4.30
C ARG A 444 12.77 -50.65 -3.07
N TYR A 445 13.50 -50.77 -1.97
CA TYR A 445 13.20 -50.07 -0.72
C TYR A 445 14.33 -49.09 -0.37
N SER A 446 13.99 -47.86 -0.01
CA SER A 446 14.92 -46.87 0.51
C SER A 446 14.49 -46.45 1.91
N LEU A 447 15.45 -46.33 2.83
CA LEU A 447 15.30 -45.73 4.15
C LEU A 447 16.28 -44.56 4.26
N SER A 448 15.79 -43.40 4.68
CA SER A 448 16.60 -42.22 4.96
C SER A 448 16.37 -41.73 6.38
N GLY A 449 17.40 -41.13 6.96
CA GLY A 449 17.32 -40.49 8.27
C GLY A 449 18.33 -39.37 8.39
N SER A 450 17.98 -38.34 9.17
CA SER A 450 18.91 -37.25 9.53
C SER A 450 18.79 -36.90 10.99
N TYR A 451 19.89 -36.44 11.58
CA TYR A 451 19.96 -35.95 12.94
C TYR A 451 20.94 -34.77 13.00
N ARG A 452 20.54 -33.67 13.63
CA ARG A 452 21.32 -32.44 13.72
C ARG A 452 21.11 -31.78 15.07
N VAL A 453 22.17 -31.27 15.66
CA VAL A 453 22.11 -30.40 16.83
C VAL A 453 22.66 -29.05 16.43
N ASP A 454 21.80 -28.03 16.43
CA ASP A 454 22.18 -26.64 16.23
C ASP A 454 22.26 -25.90 17.57
N LYS A 455 23.25 -25.01 17.70
CA LYS A 455 23.41 -24.06 18.80
C LYS A 455 23.61 -22.65 18.28
N CYS A 456 23.09 -21.67 19.03
CA CYS A 456 23.26 -20.24 18.80
C CYS A 456 23.54 -19.55 20.15
N ASP A 457 24.25 -18.42 20.13
CA ASP A 457 24.54 -17.57 21.29
C ASP A 457 23.39 -16.64 21.70
N LEU A 458 22.42 -16.40 20.82
CA LEU A 458 21.25 -15.55 21.06
C LEU A 458 20.32 -16.08 22.18
N PHE A 459 20.14 -17.40 22.25
CA PHE A 459 19.19 -18.04 23.15
C PHE A 459 19.69 -18.16 24.59
N GLY A 460 18.79 -17.91 25.54
CA GLY A 460 18.84 -18.36 26.93
C GLY A 460 20.16 -18.22 27.70
N ALA A 461 20.16 -17.38 28.73
CA ALA A 461 21.07 -17.54 29.87
C ALA A 461 21.07 -19.00 30.38
N ASP A 462 19.92 -19.69 30.32
CA ASP A 462 19.81 -21.14 30.55
C ASP A 462 20.38 -22.00 29.37
N PRO A 463 21.38 -22.86 29.63
CA PRO A 463 21.94 -23.77 28.62
C PRO A 463 20.94 -24.75 27.97
N LYS A 464 19.79 -25.05 28.61
CA LYS A 464 18.82 -26.06 28.13
C LYS A 464 18.08 -25.66 26.85
N PHE A 465 18.02 -24.35 26.54
CA PHE A 465 17.38 -23.84 25.33
C PHE A 465 18.37 -23.49 24.21
N ARG A 466 19.66 -23.34 24.53
CA ARG A 466 20.72 -22.98 23.57
C ARG A 466 20.95 -24.00 22.46
N GLY A 467 20.62 -25.28 22.67
CA GLY A 467 20.85 -26.34 21.69
C GLY A 467 19.63 -27.21 21.44
N ARG A 468 19.24 -27.37 20.17
CA ARG A 468 18.06 -28.16 19.79
C ARG A 468 18.43 -29.37 18.93
N PRO A 469 18.02 -30.60 19.30
CA PRO A 469 18.07 -31.75 18.40
C PRO A 469 16.92 -31.69 17.39
N LEU A 470 17.27 -31.63 16.11
CA LEU A 470 16.41 -31.68 14.94
C LEU A 470 16.68 -32.99 14.20
N TRP A 471 15.66 -33.61 13.60
CA TRP A 471 15.81 -34.93 12.99
C TRP A 471 14.72 -35.23 11.97
N SER A 472 14.96 -36.20 11.10
CA SER A 472 13.93 -36.77 10.22
C SER A 472 14.16 -38.25 9.96
N VAL A 473 13.09 -38.94 9.58
CA VAL A 473 13.10 -40.30 9.04
C VAL A 473 12.17 -40.36 7.83
N GLY A 474 12.56 -41.11 6.81
CA GLY A 474 11.78 -41.28 5.59
C GLY A 474 11.96 -42.66 4.99
N GLY A 475 10.92 -43.15 4.33
CA GLY A 475 10.94 -44.39 3.56
C GLY A 475 10.43 -44.14 2.14
N SER A 476 10.93 -44.90 1.17
CA SER A 476 10.28 -44.98 -0.15
C SER A 476 10.35 -46.37 -0.75
N TRP A 477 9.29 -46.74 -1.47
CA TRP A 477 9.16 -48.02 -2.16
C TRP A 477 8.98 -47.79 -3.66
N ASN A 478 9.99 -48.21 -4.44
CA ASN A 478 10.00 -48.22 -5.89
C ASN A 478 9.24 -49.44 -6.40
N ALA A 479 7.91 -49.45 -6.23
CA ALA A 479 7.05 -50.59 -6.56
C ALA A 479 7.25 -51.15 -7.99
N HIS A 480 7.56 -50.29 -8.96
CA HIS A 480 7.90 -50.67 -10.34
C HIS A 480 9.10 -51.63 -10.47
N ASN A 481 9.94 -51.78 -9.45
CA ASN A 481 11.03 -52.75 -9.42
C ASN A 481 10.64 -54.13 -8.85
N GLU A 482 9.42 -54.31 -8.36
CA GLU A 482 8.91 -55.62 -7.96
C GLU A 482 8.61 -56.53 -9.16
N ALA A 483 8.82 -57.83 -8.99
CA ALA A 483 8.58 -58.83 -10.03
C ALA A 483 7.12 -58.84 -10.52
N PHE A 484 6.15 -58.66 -9.61
CA PHE A 484 4.72 -58.64 -9.96
C PHE A 484 4.31 -57.40 -10.78
N MET A 485 5.09 -56.31 -10.73
CA MET A 485 4.79 -55.10 -11.50
C MET A 485 5.29 -55.17 -12.96
N LYS A 486 6.19 -56.10 -13.30
CA LYS A 486 6.80 -56.20 -14.64
C LYS A 486 5.82 -56.60 -15.76
N GLY A 487 4.59 -56.99 -15.43
CA GLY A 487 3.53 -57.24 -16.41
C GLY A 487 2.79 -55.98 -16.90
N TYR A 488 2.90 -54.84 -16.21
CA TYR A 488 2.10 -53.64 -16.50
C TYR A 488 2.85 -52.66 -17.41
N THR A 489 2.88 -52.96 -18.71
CA THR A 489 3.59 -52.17 -19.75
C THR A 489 3.10 -50.74 -19.96
N TRP A 490 2.02 -50.32 -19.29
CA TRP A 490 1.51 -48.94 -19.31
C TRP A 490 2.08 -48.06 -18.18
N LEU A 491 2.83 -48.66 -17.24
CA LEU A 491 3.32 -48.03 -16.01
C LEU A 491 4.85 -48.20 -15.93
N ASP A 492 5.58 -47.21 -16.46
CA ASP A 492 7.04 -47.25 -16.54
C ASP A 492 7.72 -47.11 -15.16
N ALA A 493 7.15 -46.28 -14.29
CA ALA A 493 7.61 -46.11 -12.92
C ALA A 493 6.46 -45.83 -11.95
N LEU A 494 6.62 -46.31 -10.72
CA LEU A 494 5.74 -46.07 -9.58
C LEU A 494 6.58 -46.06 -8.30
N LYS A 495 6.47 -45.00 -7.50
CA LYS A 495 7.19 -44.85 -6.24
C LYS A 495 6.30 -44.24 -5.16
N LEU A 496 6.17 -44.93 -4.03
CA LEU A 496 5.55 -44.39 -2.83
C LEU A 496 6.66 -43.80 -1.93
N ARG A 497 6.42 -42.64 -1.33
CA ARG A 497 7.31 -41.91 -0.40
C ARG A 497 6.55 -41.56 0.86
N ALA A 498 7.16 -41.70 2.03
CA ALA A 498 6.62 -41.18 3.29
C ALA A 498 7.76 -40.64 4.16
N SER A 499 7.54 -39.53 4.88
CA SER A 499 8.53 -39.00 5.83
C SER A 499 7.90 -38.28 7.01
N TYR A 500 8.62 -38.28 8.13
CA TYR A 500 8.34 -37.47 9.31
C TYR A 500 9.62 -36.79 9.79
N GLY A 501 9.55 -35.54 10.20
CA GLY A 501 10.70 -34.83 10.75
C GLY A 501 10.38 -33.55 11.49
N LEU A 502 11.34 -33.12 12.30
CA LEU A 502 11.30 -31.92 13.13
C LEU A 502 12.39 -30.95 12.67
N THR A 503 11.97 -29.80 12.12
CA THR A 503 12.85 -28.65 11.87
C THR A 503 12.64 -27.59 12.95
N GLY A 504 13.51 -26.58 12.99
CA GLY A 504 13.35 -25.44 13.88
C GLY A 504 13.86 -24.14 13.27
N ASN A 505 13.38 -23.02 13.80
CA ASN A 505 13.68 -21.66 13.35
C ASN A 505 14.06 -20.74 14.52
N ILE A 506 14.66 -19.59 14.19
CA ILE A 506 15.11 -18.56 15.13
C ILE A 506 14.67 -17.19 14.62
N ASP A 507 14.42 -16.24 15.53
CA ASP A 507 14.39 -14.82 15.22
C ASP A 507 15.64 -14.19 15.85
N SER A 508 16.54 -13.64 15.04
CA SER A 508 17.79 -13.04 15.51
C SER A 508 17.63 -11.60 16.02
N SER A 509 16.42 -11.01 15.96
CA SER A 509 16.15 -9.67 16.49
C SER A 509 15.87 -9.65 18.00
N ILE A 510 15.53 -10.80 18.60
CA ILE A 510 15.13 -10.90 20.00
C ILE A 510 16.32 -11.26 20.89
N SER A 511 16.52 -10.49 21.96
CA SER A 511 17.54 -10.77 22.98
C SER A 511 16.97 -11.64 24.12
N SER A 512 17.79 -12.54 24.67
CA SER A 512 17.51 -13.20 25.95
C SER A 512 17.94 -12.38 27.18
N TYR A 513 18.71 -11.31 26.97
CA TYR A 513 19.10 -10.32 27.99
C TYR A 513 18.25 -9.04 27.89
N LEU A 514 18.15 -8.30 28.99
CA LEU A 514 17.51 -6.98 29.05
C LEU A 514 18.09 -6.03 28.01
N VAL A 515 17.23 -5.38 27.23
CA VAL A 515 17.62 -4.33 26.26
C VAL A 515 17.15 -2.98 26.79
N ALA A 516 18.03 -1.99 26.79
CA ALA A 516 17.70 -0.62 27.18
C ALA A 516 18.28 0.39 26.16
N THR A 517 17.60 1.53 26.03
CA THR A 517 18.07 2.67 25.25
C THR A 517 18.38 3.82 26.21
N ILE A 518 19.49 4.51 25.93
CA ILE A 518 19.82 5.80 26.53
C ILE A 518 19.85 6.81 25.39
N THR A 519 18.94 7.76 25.40
CA THR A 519 19.00 8.90 24.48
C THR A 519 20.03 9.89 25.01
N SER A 520 20.82 10.52 24.14
CA SER A 520 21.86 11.49 24.54
C SER A 520 21.31 12.88 24.83
N ASN A 521 20.30 13.31 24.05
CA ASN A 521 19.86 14.70 24.00
C ASN A 521 18.89 15.06 25.14
N TYR A 522 18.26 14.04 25.73
CA TYR A 522 17.52 14.09 27.00
C TYR A 522 17.99 12.87 27.80
N VAL A 523 18.28 13.01 29.10
CA VAL A 523 18.84 11.92 29.94
C VAL A 523 17.78 10.88 30.35
N ASN A 524 16.97 10.46 29.38
CA ASN A 524 15.96 9.44 29.49
C ASN A 524 16.58 8.07 29.21
N LYS A 525 16.51 7.20 30.22
CA LYS A 525 16.88 5.78 30.13
C LYS A 525 15.58 4.97 30.10
N HIS A 526 15.35 4.22 29.03
CA HIS A 526 14.16 3.40 28.88
C HIS A 526 14.56 1.94 28.65
N VAL A 527 13.97 1.02 29.40
CA VAL A 527 14.13 -0.42 29.16
C VAL A 527 13.15 -0.81 28.06
N GLN A 528 13.69 -1.23 26.92
CA GLN A 528 12.91 -1.64 25.75
C GLN A 528 12.29 -3.02 25.93
N THR A 529 13.06 -3.96 26.51
CA THR A 529 12.57 -5.32 26.80
C THR A 529 13.18 -5.88 28.10
N PRO A 530 12.39 -6.65 28.89
CA PRO A 530 12.90 -7.44 30.00
C PRO A 530 13.75 -8.63 29.50
N PRO A 531 14.60 -9.22 30.36
CA PRO A 531 15.34 -10.43 30.00
C PRO A 531 14.41 -11.63 29.84
N ASN A 532 14.72 -12.52 28.89
CA ASN A 532 13.93 -13.71 28.59
C ASN A 532 14.83 -14.96 28.55
N GLU A 533 15.01 -15.59 29.71
CA GLU A 533 15.75 -16.85 29.82
C GLU A 533 15.04 -18.06 29.18
N GLN A 534 13.75 -17.93 28.82
CA GLN A 534 12.93 -18.99 28.22
C GLN A 534 12.88 -18.93 26.69
N LEU A 535 13.56 -17.95 26.08
CA LEU A 535 13.69 -17.80 24.63
C LEU A 535 14.34 -19.05 24.03
N ARG A 536 13.67 -19.65 23.05
CA ARG A 536 14.02 -20.97 22.48
C ARG A 536 13.71 -21.04 20.99
N TRP A 537 14.20 -22.11 20.36
CA TRP A 537 13.91 -22.43 18.97
C TRP A 537 12.42 -22.66 18.74
N GLU A 538 11.86 -22.01 17.73
CA GLU A 538 10.57 -22.41 17.15
C GLU A 538 10.72 -23.80 16.52
N LYS A 539 9.64 -24.57 16.42
CA LYS A 539 9.67 -25.95 15.90
C LYS A 539 8.58 -26.18 14.86
N THR A 540 8.90 -26.91 13.79
CA THR A 540 7.90 -27.42 12.84
C THR A 540 8.05 -28.92 12.68
N ALA A 541 7.07 -29.67 13.19
CA ALA A 541 6.92 -31.09 12.90
C ALA A 541 6.20 -31.27 11.56
N THR A 542 6.78 -32.03 10.63
CA THR A 542 6.26 -32.21 9.26
C THR A 542 6.08 -33.69 8.95
N TRP A 543 4.87 -34.08 8.55
CA TRP A 543 4.57 -35.32 7.85
C TRP A 543 4.45 -35.06 6.35
N ASN A 544 4.98 -35.94 5.50
CA ASN A 544 4.75 -35.94 4.06
C ASN A 544 4.42 -37.36 3.57
N LEU A 545 3.53 -37.47 2.59
CA LEU A 545 3.19 -38.69 1.86
C LEU A 545 3.16 -38.34 0.36
N GLY A 546 3.97 -38.99 -0.45
CA GLY A 546 4.12 -38.67 -1.88
C GLY A 546 4.03 -39.91 -2.77
N LEU A 547 3.46 -39.75 -3.95
CA LEU A 547 3.32 -40.79 -4.98
C LEU A 547 3.88 -40.27 -6.30
N ASP A 548 5.03 -40.78 -6.73
CA ASP A 548 5.60 -40.49 -8.05
C ASP A 548 5.17 -41.58 -9.05
N PHE A 549 4.83 -41.18 -10.28
CA PHE A 549 4.45 -42.10 -11.35
C PHE A 549 4.92 -41.64 -12.74
N VAL A 550 5.14 -42.62 -13.62
CA VAL A 550 5.45 -42.42 -15.04
C VAL A 550 4.70 -43.45 -15.86
N LEU A 551 4.03 -43.00 -16.92
CA LEU A 551 3.05 -43.75 -17.71
C LEU A 551 3.33 -43.69 -19.22
N TRP A 552 2.88 -44.75 -19.91
CA TRP A 552 2.75 -44.86 -21.36
C TRP A 552 4.05 -44.56 -22.14
N ALA A 553 5.14 -45.25 -21.79
CA ALA A 553 6.47 -45.05 -22.35
C ALA A 553 6.96 -43.60 -22.12
N TYR A 554 6.95 -43.19 -20.84
CA TYR A 554 7.43 -41.88 -20.37
C TYR A 554 6.64 -40.65 -20.88
N ARG A 555 5.49 -40.85 -21.55
CA ARG A 555 4.70 -39.75 -22.13
C ARG A 555 3.91 -38.93 -21.12
N LEU A 556 3.63 -39.46 -19.93
CA LEU A 556 3.12 -38.70 -18.80
C LEU A 556 3.90 -39.05 -17.55
N SER A 557 4.42 -38.04 -16.86
CA SER A 557 5.05 -38.17 -15.54
C SER A 557 4.37 -37.25 -14.54
N GLY A 558 4.41 -37.58 -13.26
CA GLY A 558 3.86 -36.71 -12.22
C GLY A 558 4.19 -37.14 -10.80
N SER A 559 3.88 -36.26 -9.85
CA SER A 559 3.80 -36.59 -8.44
C SER A 559 2.51 -36.06 -7.82
N LEU A 560 2.01 -36.78 -6.82
CA LEU A 560 0.95 -36.34 -5.91
C LEU A 560 1.51 -36.38 -4.49
N ASP A 561 1.65 -35.22 -3.87
CA ASP A 561 2.23 -35.05 -2.55
C ASP A 561 1.20 -34.44 -1.57
N TYR A 562 1.04 -35.06 -0.40
CA TYR A 562 0.27 -34.54 0.73
C TYR A 562 1.21 -34.25 1.91
N TYR A 563 1.01 -33.13 2.59
CA TYR A 563 1.74 -32.80 3.82
C TYR A 563 0.88 -32.24 4.92
N HIS A 564 1.34 -32.46 6.15
CA HIS A 564 0.82 -31.83 7.36
C HIS A 564 1.99 -31.30 8.19
N LYS A 565 2.01 -29.99 8.43
CA LYS A 565 3.01 -29.23 9.17
C LYS A 565 2.37 -28.69 10.45
N SER A 566 2.99 -28.94 11.60
CA SER A 566 2.56 -28.47 12.92
C SER A 566 3.68 -27.64 13.54
N GLY A 567 3.49 -26.32 13.53
CA GLY A 567 4.35 -25.32 14.14
C GLY A 567 4.02 -25.13 15.63
N SER A 568 5.03 -25.11 16.48
CA SER A 568 4.87 -24.93 17.94
C SER A 568 6.10 -24.30 18.59
N ASP A 569 5.90 -23.67 19.74
CA ASP A 569 6.85 -22.69 20.32
C ASP A 569 7.14 -21.53 19.35
N LEU A 570 6.16 -21.13 18.53
CA LEU A 570 6.30 -20.01 17.60
C LEU A 570 6.42 -18.69 18.37
N LEU A 571 7.20 -17.75 17.84
CA LEU A 571 7.40 -16.43 18.44
C LEU A 571 6.18 -15.55 18.14
N THR A 572 5.44 -15.21 19.19
CA THR A 572 4.28 -14.33 19.13
C THR A 572 4.37 -13.31 20.24
N ASP A 573 3.73 -12.17 20.04
CA ASP A 573 3.47 -11.24 21.13
C ASP A 573 2.49 -11.87 22.13
N VAL A 574 2.63 -11.47 23.39
CA VAL A 574 1.90 -12.00 24.54
C VAL A 574 1.64 -10.84 25.50
N ASP A 575 0.40 -10.71 25.94
CA ASP A 575 -0.01 -9.67 26.87
C ASP A 575 0.56 -9.95 28.26
N LEU A 576 1.10 -8.92 28.93
CA LEU A 576 1.67 -9.01 30.27
C LEU A 576 0.83 -8.23 31.29
N ASP A 577 0.92 -8.65 32.55
CA ASP A 577 0.36 -7.88 33.66
C ASP A 577 1.15 -6.56 33.79
N MET A 578 0.44 -5.43 33.78
CA MET A 578 1.04 -4.08 33.84
C MET A 578 1.92 -3.85 35.08
N THR A 579 1.74 -4.62 36.17
CA THR A 579 2.65 -4.56 37.33
C THR A 579 4.08 -5.01 37.01
N THR A 580 4.31 -5.67 35.88
CA THR A 580 5.66 -5.98 35.37
C THR A 580 6.39 -4.77 34.79
N GLY A 581 5.68 -3.67 34.50
CA GLY A 581 6.21 -2.49 33.82
C GLY A 581 6.26 -2.60 32.28
N PHE A 582 5.67 -3.64 31.70
CA PHE A 582 5.58 -3.87 30.25
C PHE A 582 4.16 -4.30 29.89
N GLU A 583 3.67 -3.89 28.72
CA GLU A 583 2.31 -4.22 28.24
C GLU A 583 2.29 -5.53 27.42
N THR A 584 3.28 -5.72 26.54
CA THR A 584 3.42 -6.92 25.71
C THR A 584 4.87 -7.40 25.65
N LEU A 585 5.08 -8.69 25.36
CA LEU A 585 6.39 -9.26 25.13
C LEU A 585 6.37 -10.38 24.08
N LYS A 586 7.29 -10.32 23.11
CA LYS A 586 7.47 -11.35 22.09
C LYS A 586 8.17 -12.59 22.66
N ILE A 587 7.43 -13.68 22.84
CA ILE A 587 7.94 -14.94 23.41
C ILE A 587 7.46 -16.16 22.62
N ASN A 588 8.10 -17.31 22.85
CA ASN A 588 7.71 -18.58 22.24
C ASN A 588 6.39 -19.09 22.86
N ALA A 589 5.27 -18.76 22.25
CA ALA A 589 3.93 -19.00 22.79
C ALA A 589 2.88 -19.42 21.73
N GLY A 590 3.12 -19.14 20.44
CA GLY A 590 2.21 -19.49 19.37
C GLY A 590 2.27 -20.96 18.92
N ASN A 591 1.16 -21.45 18.38
CA ASN A 591 1.08 -22.70 17.61
C ASN A 591 0.28 -22.47 16.31
N MET A 592 0.63 -23.19 15.25
CA MET A 592 -0.06 -23.14 13.96
C MET A 592 -0.02 -24.50 13.28
N VAL A 593 -1.06 -24.86 12.53
CA VAL A 593 -1.04 -26.01 11.60
C VAL A 593 -1.18 -25.55 10.16
N ASN A 594 -0.55 -26.25 9.24
CA ASN A 594 -0.70 -26.04 7.79
C ASN A 594 -0.69 -27.40 7.07
N HIS A 595 -1.63 -27.62 6.17
CA HIS A 595 -1.68 -28.84 5.37
C HIS A 595 -2.04 -28.55 3.92
N GLY A 596 -1.55 -29.38 3.01
CA GLY A 596 -1.78 -29.20 1.59
C GLY A 596 -1.66 -30.48 0.77
N VAL A 597 -2.19 -30.40 -0.45
CA VAL A 597 -2.07 -31.39 -1.52
C VAL A 597 -1.49 -30.69 -2.73
N GLU A 598 -0.43 -31.24 -3.30
CA GLU A 598 0.27 -30.73 -4.47
C GLU A 598 0.30 -31.81 -5.55
N LEU A 599 -0.13 -31.46 -6.76
CA LEU A 599 -0.14 -32.32 -7.94
C LEU A 599 0.70 -31.67 -9.02
N GLN A 600 1.73 -32.36 -9.50
CA GLN A 600 2.49 -31.99 -10.69
C GLN A 600 2.28 -33.05 -11.78
N LEU A 601 2.06 -32.59 -13.02
CA LEU A 601 1.99 -33.41 -14.23
C LEU A 601 2.88 -32.80 -15.31
N ASN A 602 3.67 -33.62 -16.00
CA ASN A 602 4.45 -33.21 -17.18
C ASN A 602 4.17 -34.21 -18.31
N GLY A 603 3.53 -33.74 -19.38
CA GLY A 603 3.12 -34.55 -20.53
C GLY A 603 3.92 -34.26 -21.80
N HIS A 604 4.53 -35.30 -22.37
CA HIS A 604 5.07 -35.29 -23.73
C HIS A 604 3.94 -35.66 -24.71
N ILE A 605 3.08 -34.67 -24.96
CA ILE A 605 1.84 -34.81 -25.74
C ILE A 605 2.16 -35.19 -27.19
N LEU A 606 3.16 -34.54 -27.80
CA LEU A 606 3.68 -34.91 -29.11
C LEU A 606 5.22 -34.88 -29.12
N GLU A 607 5.82 -36.01 -29.46
CA GLU A 607 7.28 -36.19 -29.55
C GLU A 607 7.75 -35.95 -31.00
N ALA A 608 8.72 -35.06 -31.18
CA ALA A 608 9.38 -34.85 -32.46
C ALA A 608 10.47 -35.91 -32.69
N LYS A 609 10.43 -36.59 -33.84
CA LYS A 609 11.44 -37.57 -34.28
C LYS A 609 12.55 -36.92 -35.09
N SER A 610 12.27 -35.75 -35.68
CA SER A 610 13.23 -34.87 -36.36
C SER A 610 13.09 -33.41 -35.91
N ARG A 611 14.11 -32.59 -36.15
CA ARG A 611 14.07 -31.13 -35.91
C ARG A 611 12.92 -30.40 -36.62
N ASN A 612 12.39 -31.00 -37.69
CA ASN A 612 11.38 -30.41 -38.55
C ASN A 612 9.96 -30.76 -38.10
N ASP A 613 9.82 -31.73 -37.20
CA ASP A 613 8.54 -32.21 -36.70
C ASP A 613 7.96 -31.22 -35.68
N LEU A 614 6.65 -31.33 -35.42
CA LEU A 614 5.99 -30.64 -34.32
C LEU A 614 6.19 -31.44 -33.03
N SER A 615 6.64 -30.78 -31.96
CA SER A 615 6.60 -31.30 -30.60
C SER A 615 5.76 -30.39 -29.71
N ILE A 616 5.01 -31.02 -28.79
CA ILE A 616 4.15 -30.36 -27.82
C ILE A 616 4.43 -30.97 -26.45
N ASN A 617 5.00 -30.18 -25.55
CA ASN A 617 5.16 -30.50 -24.13
C ASN A 617 4.17 -29.66 -23.32
N LEU A 618 3.63 -30.23 -22.24
CA LEU A 618 2.72 -29.54 -21.34
C LEU A 618 3.09 -29.83 -19.88
N GLY A 619 3.60 -28.81 -19.19
CA GLY A 619 3.69 -28.81 -17.73
C GLY A 619 2.37 -28.31 -17.12
N PHE A 620 1.91 -28.97 -16.07
CA PHE A 620 0.80 -28.52 -15.22
C PHE A 620 1.17 -28.76 -13.75
N ASN A 621 0.86 -27.78 -12.89
CA ASN A 621 0.88 -27.99 -11.45
C ASN A 621 -0.30 -27.28 -10.78
N ILE A 622 -0.73 -27.84 -9.65
CA ILE A 622 -1.73 -27.24 -8.75
C ILE A 622 -1.39 -27.61 -7.31
N ALA A 623 -1.43 -26.61 -6.43
CA ALA A 623 -1.23 -26.72 -5.00
C ALA A 623 -2.47 -26.19 -4.27
N CYS A 624 -3.06 -27.02 -3.41
CA CYS A 624 -4.15 -26.67 -2.52
C CYS A 624 -3.63 -26.68 -1.08
N ASN A 625 -3.52 -25.52 -0.43
CA ASN A 625 -2.90 -25.38 0.89
C ASN A 625 -3.79 -24.55 1.83
N THR A 626 -3.98 -25.04 3.07
CA THR A 626 -4.74 -24.33 4.11
C THR A 626 -4.03 -24.39 5.46
N ASN A 627 -3.86 -23.22 6.08
CA ASN A 627 -3.28 -23.05 7.40
C ASN A 627 -4.31 -22.54 8.43
N LYS A 628 -3.99 -22.70 9.72
CA LYS A 628 -4.78 -22.26 10.87
C LYS A 628 -3.87 -22.00 12.07
N VAL A 629 -3.97 -20.82 12.68
CA VAL A 629 -3.44 -20.53 14.01
C VAL A 629 -4.20 -21.37 15.03
N THR A 630 -3.48 -22.10 15.86
CA THR A 630 -4.04 -23.04 16.85
C THR A 630 -3.67 -22.71 18.29
N LYS A 631 -2.78 -21.73 18.50
CA LYS A 631 -2.63 -21.04 19.78
C LYS A 631 -2.00 -19.67 19.62
N ILE A 632 -2.48 -18.68 20.37
CA ILE A 632 -1.77 -17.42 20.71
C ILE A 632 -1.99 -17.07 22.20
N PHE A 633 -1.38 -15.99 22.67
CA PHE A 633 -1.57 -15.44 24.03
C PHE A 633 -1.60 -13.90 24.08
N HIS A 634 -1.38 -13.21 22.96
CA HIS A 634 -1.93 -11.87 22.75
C HIS A 634 -3.34 -12.04 22.20
N ASN A 635 -4.33 -11.32 22.75
CA ASN A 635 -5.66 -11.19 22.17
C ASN A 635 -5.89 -9.73 21.76
N PRO A 636 -6.55 -9.46 20.63
CA PRO A 636 -6.86 -8.08 20.25
C PRO A 636 -7.67 -7.41 21.36
N SER A 637 -7.21 -6.24 21.81
CA SER A 637 -7.80 -5.45 22.89
C SER A 637 -9.07 -4.70 22.50
N SER A 638 -9.29 -4.55 21.19
CA SER A 638 -10.39 -3.79 20.58
C SER A 638 -10.82 -4.41 19.26
N GLY A 639 -12.02 -4.08 18.78
CA GLY A 639 -12.45 -4.45 17.43
C GLY A 639 -11.55 -3.85 16.35
N THR A 640 -11.05 -2.62 16.55
CA THR A 640 -10.12 -1.92 15.65
C THR A 640 -8.80 -2.70 15.46
N GLU A 641 -8.27 -3.27 16.53
CA GLU A 641 -7.12 -4.18 16.48
C GLU A 641 -7.47 -5.51 15.80
N ASN A 642 -8.69 -6.02 16.04
CA ASN A 642 -9.21 -7.23 15.40
C ASN A 642 -9.41 -7.07 13.87
N LEU A 643 -9.66 -5.85 13.36
CA LEU A 643 -9.71 -5.50 11.93
C LEU A 643 -8.34 -5.39 11.24
N SER A 644 -7.25 -5.43 12.00
CA SER A 644 -5.88 -5.34 11.50
C SER A 644 -5.32 -6.72 11.09
N PHE A 645 -4.17 -6.76 10.43
CA PHE A 645 -3.50 -8.01 10.03
C PHE A 645 -2.70 -8.64 11.17
N SER A 646 -3.36 -8.87 12.31
CA SER A 646 -2.85 -9.57 13.48
C SER A 646 -2.99 -11.10 13.36
N LEU A 647 -2.58 -11.84 14.40
CA LEU A 647 -2.82 -13.28 14.51
C LEU A 647 -4.13 -13.51 15.27
N HIS A 648 -4.96 -14.43 14.78
CA HIS A 648 -6.28 -14.71 15.34
C HIS A 648 -6.44 -16.21 15.62
N GLU A 649 -6.68 -16.61 16.88
CA GLU A 649 -6.81 -18.02 17.22
C GLU A 649 -7.99 -18.67 16.51
N GLY A 650 -7.78 -19.87 15.95
CA GLY A 650 -8.82 -20.59 15.23
C GLY A 650 -8.91 -20.26 13.74
N TYR A 651 -8.32 -19.17 13.27
CA TYR A 651 -8.38 -18.69 11.89
C TYR A 651 -7.02 -18.86 11.15
N PRO A 652 -6.97 -18.72 9.82
CA PRO A 652 -5.70 -18.71 9.09
C PRO A 652 -4.78 -17.53 9.44
N LEU A 653 -3.49 -17.68 9.15
CA LEU A 653 -2.55 -16.58 8.96
C LEU A 653 -3.06 -15.64 7.83
N ASN A 654 -2.78 -14.34 7.98
CA ASN A 654 -3.29 -13.29 7.12
C ASN A 654 -4.83 -13.34 6.99
N SER A 655 -5.51 -13.58 8.11
CA SER A 655 -6.96 -13.46 8.19
C SER A 655 -7.39 -12.02 7.93
N LEU A 656 -8.53 -11.88 7.28
CA LEU A 656 -9.17 -10.63 6.96
C LEU A 656 -10.48 -10.58 7.72
N PHE A 657 -10.56 -9.66 8.67
CA PHE A 657 -11.82 -9.29 9.32
C PHE A 657 -12.39 -8.02 8.68
N SER A 658 -13.71 -7.90 8.72
CA SER A 658 -14.51 -6.74 8.31
C SER A 658 -15.58 -6.47 9.37
N ILE A 659 -16.10 -5.25 9.44
CA ILE A 659 -17.32 -4.94 10.20
C ILE A 659 -18.58 -5.32 9.39
N ARG A 660 -19.75 -5.39 10.06
CA ARG A 660 -21.06 -5.32 9.39
C ARG A 660 -21.41 -3.85 9.14
N ASP A 661 -20.70 -3.18 8.23
CA ASP A 661 -21.04 -1.79 7.89
C ASP A 661 -22.44 -1.71 7.27
N ARG A 662 -23.20 -0.69 7.68
CA ARG A 662 -24.59 -0.44 7.33
C ARG A 662 -24.82 0.90 6.63
N GLY A 663 -23.77 1.48 6.04
CA GLY A 663 -23.89 2.64 5.17
C GLY A 663 -23.95 3.98 5.90
N MET A 664 -24.67 4.95 5.32
CA MET A 664 -24.89 6.28 5.92
C MET A 664 -25.95 6.20 7.02
N VAL A 665 -25.63 6.75 8.20
CA VAL A 665 -26.30 6.45 9.47
C VAL A 665 -26.31 7.72 10.33
N GLU A 666 -27.49 8.22 10.68
CA GLU A 666 -27.74 9.53 11.33
C GLU A 666 -27.86 9.41 12.85
N LYS A 667 -27.34 10.40 13.59
CA LYS A 667 -27.55 10.51 15.03
C LYS A 667 -27.55 11.98 15.45
N ASP A 668 -28.61 12.37 16.15
CA ASP A 668 -28.84 13.75 16.61
C ASP A 668 -28.79 14.81 15.48
N GLY A 669 -29.05 14.39 14.23
CA GLY A 669 -28.97 15.18 13.00
C GLY A 669 -27.70 14.95 12.16
N THR A 670 -26.56 14.65 12.79
CA THR A 670 -25.26 14.45 12.11
C THR A 670 -25.10 12.99 11.65
N TYR A 671 -24.48 12.80 10.48
CA TYR A 671 -24.12 11.47 9.99
C TYR A 671 -22.80 10.92 10.56
N TYR A 672 -22.76 9.62 10.90
CA TYR A 672 -21.57 8.93 11.40
C TYR A 672 -21.37 7.56 10.74
N THR A 673 -20.16 7.00 10.74
CA THR A 673 -19.84 5.70 10.11
C THR A 673 -20.63 4.56 10.77
N GLY A 674 -21.57 3.99 10.00
CA GLY A 674 -22.61 3.11 10.51
C GLY A 674 -22.24 1.63 10.47
N TRP A 675 -22.39 0.93 11.59
CA TRP A 675 -22.04 -0.49 11.66
C TRP A 675 -22.89 -1.26 12.67
N GLU A 676 -23.07 -2.56 12.41
CA GLU A 676 -23.80 -3.48 13.29
C GLU A 676 -22.87 -4.29 14.18
N ASP A 677 -23.20 -4.34 15.47
CA ASP A 677 -22.57 -5.22 16.43
C ASP A 677 -22.93 -6.70 16.22
N LYS A 678 -22.39 -7.57 17.08
CA LYS A 678 -22.60 -9.02 17.07
C LYS A 678 -24.06 -9.44 17.27
N ASP A 679 -24.86 -8.64 17.98
CA ASP A 679 -26.25 -8.93 18.33
C ASP A 679 -27.24 -8.31 17.34
N GLY A 680 -26.76 -7.41 16.47
CA GLY A 680 -27.54 -6.75 15.42
C GLY A 680 -27.99 -5.33 15.78
N ASN A 681 -27.46 -4.71 16.83
CA ASN A 681 -27.74 -3.30 17.11
C ASN A 681 -26.90 -2.39 16.20
N LEU A 682 -27.49 -1.29 15.75
CA LEU A 682 -26.88 -0.33 14.82
C LEU A 682 -26.19 0.82 15.57
N HIS A 683 -24.88 0.96 15.36
CA HIS A 683 -24.03 1.98 15.97
C HIS A 683 -23.70 3.10 14.99
N ALA A 684 -23.69 4.33 15.52
CA ALA A 684 -23.51 5.59 14.80
C ALA A 684 -22.44 6.45 15.48
N GLY A 685 -21.27 5.86 15.72
CA GLY A 685 -20.17 6.51 16.42
C GLY A 685 -18.82 5.95 16.01
N ASN A 686 -17.76 6.40 16.68
CA ASN A 686 -16.42 6.20 16.16
C ASN A 686 -15.99 4.73 16.30
N VAL A 687 -15.86 4.05 15.16
CA VAL A 687 -15.38 2.67 15.02
C VAL A 687 -14.07 2.42 15.77
N ALA A 688 -13.22 3.44 15.94
CA ALA A 688 -11.97 3.33 16.70
C ALA A 688 -12.14 3.21 18.23
N SER A 689 -13.30 3.59 18.78
CA SER A 689 -13.59 3.62 20.22
C SER A 689 -14.78 2.77 20.67
N GLU A 690 -15.70 2.41 19.75
CA GLU A 690 -16.95 1.70 20.07
C GLU A 690 -16.97 0.24 19.61
N LEU A 691 -16.18 -0.13 18.59
CA LEU A 691 -16.19 -1.46 18.00
C LEU A 691 -15.52 -2.50 18.92
N THR A 692 -16.25 -3.57 19.26
CA THR A 692 -15.72 -4.69 20.05
C THR A 692 -15.17 -5.82 19.17
N ILE A 693 -14.51 -6.80 19.78
CA ILE A 693 -13.86 -7.92 19.09
C ILE A 693 -14.89 -8.80 18.36
N ASP A 694 -16.01 -9.10 19.03
CA ASP A 694 -17.07 -10.01 18.55
C ASP A 694 -17.88 -9.43 17.36
N ASP A 695 -17.82 -8.10 17.18
CA ASP A 695 -18.54 -7.40 16.12
C ASP A 695 -17.90 -7.61 14.75
N CYS A 696 -16.59 -7.95 14.74
CA CYS A 696 -15.81 -8.21 13.54
C CYS A 696 -16.14 -9.58 12.92
N VAL A 697 -16.58 -9.56 11.67
CA VAL A 697 -16.87 -10.75 10.86
C VAL A 697 -15.60 -11.22 10.15
N TYR A 698 -15.30 -12.52 10.23
CA TYR A 698 -14.22 -13.14 9.46
C TYR A 698 -14.59 -13.30 7.99
N SER A 699 -13.94 -12.52 7.13
CA SER A 699 -14.21 -12.42 5.69
C SER A 699 -13.46 -13.47 4.86
N GLY A 700 -12.31 -13.95 5.34
CA GLY A 700 -11.46 -14.92 4.65
C GLY A 700 -9.98 -14.74 4.96
N SER A 701 -9.10 -15.40 4.20
CA SER A 701 -7.64 -15.14 4.26
C SER A 701 -7.19 -14.47 2.96
N THR A 702 -6.22 -13.57 3.05
CA THR A 702 -5.57 -12.97 1.86
C THR A 702 -4.54 -13.90 1.20
N THR A 703 -4.26 -15.04 1.82
CA THR A 703 -3.33 -16.06 1.27
C THR A 703 -4.08 -16.98 0.28
N PRO A 704 -3.61 -17.17 -0.96
CA PRO A 704 -4.18 -18.14 -1.91
C PRO A 704 -4.29 -19.54 -1.32
N LYS A 705 -5.52 -20.07 -1.26
CA LYS A 705 -5.78 -21.47 -0.86
C LYS A 705 -5.49 -22.45 -1.99
N ILE A 706 -5.56 -21.96 -3.24
CA ILE A 706 -5.21 -22.70 -4.44
C ILE A 706 -4.24 -21.83 -5.25
N SER A 707 -3.15 -22.41 -5.71
CA SER A 707 -2.25 -21.83 -6.72
C SER A 707 -1.88 -22.89 -7.76
N GLY A 708 -1.45 -22.48 -8.94
CA GLY A 708 -0.98 -23.42 -9.95
C GLY A 708 -0.49 -22.74 -11.22
N ALA A 709 0.09 -23.54 -12.11
CA ALA A 709 0.63 -23.07 -13.38
C ALA A 709 0.39 -24.07 -14.52
N LEU A 710 0.23 -23.54 -15.73
CA LEU A 710 0.19 -24.29 -16.98
C LEU A 710 1.30 -23.75 -17.89
N THR A 711 2.21 -24.63 -18.32
CA THR A 711 3.39 -24.27 -19.13
C THR A 711 3.40 -25.10 -20.42
N PRO A 712 2.67 -24.68 -21.47
CA PRO A 712 2.79 -25.25 -22.79
C PRO A 712 4.09 -24.80 -23.47
N GLN A 713 4.79 -25.75 -24.09
CA GLN A 713 5.94 -25.51 -24.95
C GLN A 713 5.71 -26.22 -26.29
N ILE A 714 5.77 -25.45 -27.38
CA ILE A 714 5.57 -25.93 -28.75
C ILE A 714 6.87 -25.69 -29.52
N THR A 715 7.43 -26.74 -30.11
CA THR A 715 8.63 -26.64 -30.95
C THR A 715 8.33 -27.17 -32.35
N TRP A 716 8.71 -26.44 -33.38
CA TRP A 716 8.50 -26.82 -34.78
C TRP A 716 9.57 -26.20 -35.68
N ASN A 717 10.17 -27.00 -36.57
CA ASN A 717 11.14 -26.54 -37.57
C ASN A 717 12.31 -25.68 -36.99
N GLY A 718 12.74 -26.01 -35.77
CA GLY A 718 13.77 -25.28 -35.04
C GLY A 718 13.34 -23.95 -34.41
N PHE A 719 12.08 -23.55 -34.50
CA PHE A 719 11.48 -22.50 -33.67
C PHE A 719 10.84 -23.11 -32.42
N SER A 720 10.90 -22.40 -31.30
CA SER A 720 10.27 -22.80 -30.03
C SER A 720 9.45 -21.64 -29.47
N LEU A 721 8.18 -21.89 -29.18
CA LEU A 721 7.30 -21.01 -28.42
C LEU A 721 7.05 -21.64 -27.05
N GLU A 722 7.22 -20.85 -25.99
CA GLU A 722 6.93 -21.25 -24.62
C GLU A 722 6.08 -20.16 -23.97
N ALA A 723 5.08 -20.57 -23.19
CA ALA A 723 4.25 -19.67 -22.40
C ALA A 723 4.05 -20.27 -20.99
N MET A 724 3.80 -19.41 -20.00
CA MET A 724 3.51 -19.82 -18.63
C MET A 724 2.30 -19.03 -18.13
N PHE A 725 1.22 -19.74 -17.80
CA PHE A 725 -0.01 -19.19 -17.25
C PHE A 725 -0.09 -19.55 -15.77
N ASN A 726 -0.01 -18.57 -14.88
CA ASN A 726 -0.14 -18.78 -13.43
C ASN A 726 -1.55 -18.38 -12.96
N PHE A 727 -2.12 -19.13 -12.01
CA PHE A 727 -3.41 -18.81 -11.40
C PHE A 727 -3.37 -18.93 -9.87
N TYR A 728 -4.22 -18.13 -9.21
CA TYR A 728 -4.37 -18.09 -7.76
C TYR A 728 -5.85 -17.95 -7.42
N ALA A 729 -6.37 -18.73 -6.47
CA ALA A 729 -7.79 -18.75 -6.13
C ALA A 729 -8.03 -19.02 -4.63
N GLY A 730 -9.28 -18.84 -4.18
CA GLY A 730 -9.73 -19.11 -2.82
C GLY A 730 -9.21 -18.15 -1.74
N HIS A 731 -8.52 -17.07 -2.13
CA HIS A 731 -8.17 -15.93 -1.29
C HIS A 731 -9.19 -14.81 -1.42
N TYR A 732 -9.15 -13.91 -0.46
CA TYR A 732 -9.91 -12.66 -0.41
C TYR A 732 -8.95 -11.48 -0.44
N MET A 733 -9.42 -10.29 -0.80
CA MET A 733 -8.65 -9.05 -0.69
C MET A 733 -9.62 -7.91 -0.40
N ARG A 734 -9.16 -6.82 0.24
CA ARG A 734 -9.97 -5.59 0.35
C ARG A 734 -10.03 -4.94 -1.04
N THR A 735 -11.04 -5.34 -1.81
CA THR A 735 -11.26 -4.95 -3.21
C THR A 735 -11.78 -3.52 -3.30
N ARG A 736 -10.97 -2.60 -3.83
CA ARG A 736 -11.49 -1.37 -4.48
C ARG A 736 -11.94 -1.73 -5.90
N ILE A 737 -13.08 -2.40 -6.02
CA ILE A 737 -13.70 -2.80 -7.29
C ILE A 737 -14.89 -1.88 -7.60
N LEU A 738 -14.96 -1.46 -8.86
CA LEU A 738 -16.09 -0.76 -9.47
C LEU A 738 -16.67 -1.75 -10.50
N PHE A 739 -17.92 -2.17 -10.33
CA PHE A 739 -18.44 -3.41 -10.94
C PHE A 739 -19.00 -3.23 -12.36
N GLN A 740 -18.29 -3.67 -13.40
CA GLN A 740 -18.85 -3.90 -14.75
C GLN A 740 -18.16 -5.03 -15.53
N MET A 741 -18.88 -6.10 -15.85
CA MET A 741 -18.43 -7.13 -16.82
C MET A 741 -19.62 -7.71 -17.60
N LYS A 742 -19.54 -7.78 -18.94
CA LYS A 742 -20.62 -8.23 -19.83
C LYS A 742 -20.76 -9.77 -19.90
N ARG A 743 -20.84 -10.44 -18.74
CA ARG A 743 -20.97 -11.91 -18.58
C ARG A 743 -22.30 -12.25 -17.88
N TYR A 744 -23.40 -12.05 -18.59
CA TYR A 744 -24.73 -11.93 -18.01
C TYR A 744 -25.19 -13.17 -17.22
N ASP A 745 -25.06 -14.39 -17.76
CA ASP A 745 -25.48 -15.62 -17.06
C ASP A 745 -24.75 -15.83 -15.73
N GLU A 746 -23.45 -15.55 -15.69
CA GLU A 746 -22.64 -15.67 -14.48
C GLU A 746 -22.94 -14.55 -13.48
N ALA A 747 -23.08 -13.32 -13.97
CA ALA A 747 -23.43 -12.16 -13.14
C ALA A 747 -24.81 -12.34 -12.47
N LEU A 748 -25.78 -12.94 -13.17
CA LEU A 748 -27.10 -13.29 -12.63
C LEU A 748 -27.03 -14.27 -11.45
N VAL A 749 -26.14 -15.26 -11.50
CA VAL A 749 -25.93 -16.21 -10.37
C VAL A 749 -25.42 -15.47 -9.13
N TYR A 750 -24.47 -14.55 -9.29
CA TYR A 750 -23.95 -13.77 -8.15
C TYR A 750 -24.95 -12.73 -7.65
N ALA A 751 -25.69 -12.05 -8.54
CA ALA A 751 -26.73 -11.10 -8.17
C ALA A 751 -27.88 -11.79 -7.41
N ASN A 752 -28.41 -12.91 -7.91
CA ASN A 752 -29.43 -13.69 -7.19
C ASN A 752 -28.91 -14.24 -5.86
N LYS A 753 -27.62 -14.58 -5.76
CA LYS A 753 -27.01 -14.99 -4.49
C LYS A 753 -26.89 -13.84 -3.49
N ALA A 754 -26.55 -12.64 -3.94
CA ALA A 754 -26.55 -11.45 -3.09
C ALA A 754 -27.96 -11.10 -2.61
N LEU A 755 -28.96 -11.16 -3.51
CA LEU A 755 -30.37 -11.01 -3.13
C LEU A 755 -30.83 -12.08 -2.13
N SER A 756 -30.34 -13.33 -2.24
CA SER A 756 -30.65 -14.37 -1.23
C SER A 756 -30.02 -14.14 0.15
N VAL A 757 -29.16 -13.11 0.30
CA VAL A 757 -28.63 -12.64 1.59
C VAL A 757 -29.32 -11.36 2.03
N ASN A 758 -29.64 -10.45 1.11
CA ASN A 758 -30.52 -9.32 1.34
C ASN A 758 -31.25 -8.89 0.05
N ASP A 759 -32.58 -9.07 0.03
CA ASP A 759 -33.48 -8.63 -1.03
C ASP A 759 -34.35 -7.41 -0.64
N ARG A 760 -34.09 -6.82 0.55
CA ARG A 760 -34.81 -5.63 1.03
C ARG A 760 -34.48 -4.41 0.17
N ILE A 761 -35.48 -3.99 -0.62
CA ILE A 761 -35.48 -2.73 -1.36
C ILE A 761 -35.97 -1.61 -0.43
N GLU A 762 -35.30 -0.47 -0.48
CA GLU A 762 -35.66 0.77 0.21
C GLU A 762 -37.11 1.22 -0.11
N ASP A 763 -37.99 1.27 0.90
CA ASP A 763 -39.38 1.71 0.73
C ASP A 763 -39.53 3.22 0.95
N ARG A 764 -39.55 3.97 -0.16
CA ARG A 764 -39.60 5.44 -0.13
C ARG A 764 -40.95 6.01 0.34
N SER A 765 -41.96 5.16 0.59
CA SER A 765 -43.20 5.60 1.23
C SER A 765 -43.08 5.98 2.70
N SER A 766 -42.02 5.53 3.35
CA SER A 766 -41.65 5.98 4.70
C SER A 766 -41.14 7.43 4.74
N VAL A 767 -40.75 8.02 3.61
CA VAL A 767 -39.86 9.20 3.56
C VAL A 767 -40.60 10.54 3.60
N ILE A 768 -41.91 10.58 3.37
CA ILE A 768 -42.70 11.83 3.22
C ILE A 768 -43.81 11.99 4.29
N ALA A 769 -43.97 11.01 5.19
CA ALA A 769 -45.11 10.94 6.12
C ALA A 769 -45.34 12.21 6.98
N ASP A 770 -44.28 12.90 7.39
CA ASP A 770 -44.33 14.12 8.21
C ASP A 770 -44.02 15.42 7.43
N GLY A 771 -44.03 15.39 6.09
CA GLY A 771 -43.81 16.57 5.25
C GLY A 771 -42.36 17.09 5.20
N LYS A 772 -41.39 16.24 5.56
CA LYS A 772 -39.95 16.43 5.38
C LYS A 772 -39.35 15.15 4.81
N TRP A 773 -38.21 15.25 4.11
CA TRP A 773 -37.32 14.12 3.85
C TRP A 773 -36.60 13.72 5.13
N ASN A 774 -37.25 12.89 5.93
CA ASN A 774 -36.64 12.25 7.10
C ASN A 774 -36.94 10.75 7.03
N LEU A 775 -35.93 9.94 6.71
CA LEU A 775 -36.00 8.51 6.99
C LEU A 775 -35.89 8.31 8.49
N SER A 776 -36.86 7.62 9.11
CA SER A 776 -36.68 7.18 10.49
C SER A 776 -35.52 6.19 10.55
N TYR A 777 -34.59 6.43 11.48
CA TYR A 777 -33.46 5.55 11.77
C TYR A 777 -33.91 4.12 12.14
N GLU A 778 -35.13 3.96 12.67
CA GLU A 778 -35.75 2.67 13.01
C GLU A 778 -36.30 1.88 11.80
N SER A 779 -36.15 2.40 10.57
CA SER A 779 -36.60 1.74 9.35
C SER A 779 -35.79 0.48 9.02
N ASP A 780 -36.49 -0.65 8.90
CA ASP A 780 -35.98 -2.00 8.54
C ASP A 780 -35.06 -2.05 7.29
N ASN A 781 -35.08 -1.02 6.43
CA ASN A 781 -34.53 -1.06 5.06
C ASN A 781 -33.56 0.10 4.73
N ASN A 782 -32.95 0.76 5.72
CA ASN A 782 -32.11 1.95 5.50
C ASN A 782 -30.89 1.70 4.59
N TYR A 783 -31.02 2.05 3.30
CA TYR A 783 -29.96 1.97 2.26
C TYR A 783 -29.83 3.24 1.39
N MET A 784 -30.54 4.31 1.77
CA MET A 784 -30.11 5.71 1.59
C MET A 784 -30.32 6.42 2.92
N LEU A 785 -29.71 7.59 3.11
CA LEU A 785 -30.06 8.50 4.18
C LEU A 785 -29.88 9.93 3.70
N ILE A 786 -30.89 10.77 4.00
CA ILE A 786 -30.94 12.20 3.71
C ILE A 786 -31.37 12.92 4.98
N HIS A 787 -30.41 13.43 5.73
CA HIS A 787 -30.61 14.55 6.66
C HIS A 787 -29.25 15.16 7.02
N CYS A 788 -29.07 16.47 6.86
CA CYS A 788 -27.79 17.14 7.11
C CYS A 788 -27.71 17.75 8.52
N ASP A 789 -26.49 17.71 9.09
CA ASP A 789 -26.04 18.52 10.22
C ASP A 789 -24.51 18.62 10.16
N THR A 790 -23.95 19.66 10.76
CA THR A 790 -22.74 20.33 10.25
C THR A 790 -21.46 20.02 11.02
N SER A 791 -21.47 19.00 11.89
CA SER A 791 -20.49 18.86 12.99
C SER A 791 -19.32 17.86 12.78
N SER A 792 -19.34 17.03 11.73
CA SER A 792 -18.35 15.96 11.53
C SER A 792 -17.20 16.32 10.56
N ASN A 793 -16.03 15.70 10.75
CA ASN A 793 -14.82 15.93 9.94
C ASN A 793 -15.06 15.82 8.43
N LEU A 794 -14.55 16.82 7.68
CA LEU A 794 -14.62 16.89 6.22
C LEU A 794 -13.86 15.71 5.57
N GLY A 795 -14.58 14.95 4.75
CA GLY A 795 -14.05 13.81 3.98
C GLY A 795 -14.86 13.60 2.71
N ASP A 796 -16.01 12.93 2.83
CA ASP A 796 -16.89 12.56 1.72
C ASP A 796 -18.36 12.82 2.10
N MET A 797 -19.08 13.62 1.30
CA MET A 797 -20.54 13.81 1.25
C MET A 797 -20.88 14.27 -0.19
N TYR A 798 -22.15 14.30 -0.64
CA TYR A 798 -22.50 14.83 -1.99
C TYR A 798 -23.93 15.40 -2.07
N SER A 799 -24.12 16.72 -2.16
CA SER A 799 -25.41 17.25 -2.64
C SER A 799 -25.55 16.96 -4.14
N VAL A 800 -26.77 16.66 -4.59
CA VAL A 800 -27.03 16.23 -5.96
C VAL A 800 -28.08 17.15 -6.60
N VAL A 801 -27.67 17.81 -7.67
CA VAL A 801 -28.52 18.71 -8.45
C VAL A 801 -29.12 17.94 -9.61
N LEU A 802 -30.46 17.84 -9.68
CA LEU A 802 -31.16 17.15 -10.76
C LEU A 802 -31.60 18.14 -11.83
N THR A 803 -31.05 17.98 -13.05
CA THR A 803 -31.43 18.80 -14.22
C THR A 803 -32.87 18.51 -14.66
N PRO A 804 -33.57 19.44 -15.35
CA PRO A 804 -34.94 19.22 -15.81
C PRO A 804 -35.16 17.95 -16.66
N GLU A 805 -34.20 17.56 -17.50
CA GLU A 805 -34.32 16.30 -18.27
C GLU A 805 -34.15 15.07 -17.39
N THR A 806 -33.32 15.17 -16.34
CA THR A 806 -33.12 14.11 -15.36
C THR A 806 -34.37 13.94 -14.50
N VAL A 807 -34.98 15.04 -14.06
CA VAL A 807 -36.29 15.05 -13.37
C VAL A 807 -37.40 14.48 -14.27
N ALA A 808 -37.36 14.79 -15.58
CA ALA A 808 -38.30 14.23 -16.56
C ALA A 808 -38.14 12.71 -16.80
N LEU A 809 -37.07 12.07 -16.30
CA LEU A 809 -36.99 10.60 -16.27
C LEU A 809 -37.87 9.99 -15.18
N PHE A 810 -38.11 10.68 -14.05
CA PHE A 810 -38.84 10.09 -12.93
C PHE A 810 -40.31 9.82 -13.30
N ASP A 811 -40.84 8.70 -12.81
CA ASP A 811 -42.23 8.31 -13.06
C ASP A 811 -43.21 9.30 -12.37
N ASP A 812 -44.46 9.38 -12.82
CA ASP A 812 -45.45 10.26 -12.16
C ASP A 812 -45.92 9.63 -10.85
N GLY A 813 -45.93 10.42 -9.77
CA GLY A 813 -46.09 9.90 -8.41
C GLY A 813 -44.83 9.27 -7.83
N ASP A 814 -43.64 9.55 -8.36
CA ASP A 814 -42.37 9.10 -7.78
C ASP A 814 -42.02 9.96 -6.55
N PHE A 815 -41.71 9.33 -5.42
CA PHE A 815 -41.40 10.04 -4.15
C PHE A 815 -40.25 11.05 -4.31
N VAL A 816 -39.26 10.75 -5.17
CA VAL A 816 -38.14 11.67 -5.43
C VAL A 816 -38.60 12.88 -6.26
N LYS A 817 -39.49 12.66 -7.23
CA LYS A 817 -39.99 13.71 -8.14
C LYS A 817 -40.90 14.71 -7.43
N ASP A 818 -41.87 14.19 -6.68
CA ASP A 818 -42.96 14.97 -6.11
C ASP A 818 -42.65 15.45 -4.68
N GLY A 819 -41.60 14.90 -4.06
CA GLY A 819 -41.22 15.19 -2.68
C GLY A 819 -40.12 16.24 -2.50
N ILE A 820 -39.29 16.53 -3.51
CA ILE A 820 -38.09 17.36 -3.30
C ILE A 820 -38.45 18.77 -2.85
N TYR A 821 -37.77 19.21 -1.77
CA TYR A 821 -37.74 20.59 -1.34
C TYR A 821 -37.09 21.46 -2.44
N ASN A 822 -37.84 22.42 -2.97
CA ASN A 822 -37.26 23.47 -3.81
C ASN A 822 -36.31 24.32 -2.94
N PRO A 823 -35.00 24.33 -3.20
CA PRO A 823 -34.06 25.13 -2.42
C PRO A 823 -34.33 26.62 -2.63
N GLN A 824 -34.28 27.40 -1.56
CA GLN A 824 -34.16 28.84 -1.71
C GLN A 824 -32.71 29.18 -2.12
N GLU A 825 -32.56 30.22 -2.95
CA GLU A 825 -31.26 30.87 -3.17
C GLU A 825 -30.67 31.35 -1.81
N GLY A 826 -29.35 31.25 -1.58
CA GLY A 826 -28.69 31.47 -0.27
C GLY A 826 -27.15 31.29 -0.26
N TRP A 827 -26.57 30.34 0.50
CA TRP A 827 -25.14 29.95 0.45
C TRP A 827 -24.70 28.60 1.15
N SER A 828 -24.00 27.61 0.50
CA SER A 828 -23.51 26.28 1.05
C SER A 828 -22.10 25.77 0.63
N ASP A 829 -21.31 25.21 1.55
CA ASP A 829 -19.84 25.08 1.35
C ASP A 829 -19.27 23.73 1.83
N ILE A 830 -20.07 22.66 1.89
CA ILE A 830 -19.52 21.30 2.11
C ILE A 830 -18.69 20.90 0.88
N TYR A 831 -19.32 21.02 -0.29
CA TYR A 831 -18.69 20.83 -1.60
C TYR A 831 -18.36 22.16 -2.22
N ASN A 832 -19.21 23.18 -1.94
CA ASN A 832 -19.53 24.31 -2.85
C ASN A 832 -20.39 23.69 -4.03
N MET A 833 -21.61 24.12 -4.47
CA MET A 833 -22.18 23.74 -5.82
C MET A 833 -23.53 24.33 -6.36
N TYR A 834 -23.57 25.05 -7.50
CA TYR A 834 -24.78 25.74 -8.06
C TYR A 834 -26.07 24.90 -8.10
N VAL A 835 -27.07 25.29 -7.29
CA VAL A 835 -28.40 24.69 -7.29
C VAL A 835 -29.50 25.66 -7.75
N PHE A 836 -29.71 25.73 -9.07
CA PHE A 836 -30.68 26.62 -9.71
C PHE A 836 -32.14 26.40 -9.24
N PRO A 837 -33.02 27.42 -9.23
CA PRO A 837 -34.43 27.28 -8.79
C PRO A 837 -35.27 26.27 -9.58
N GLU A 838 -34.88 25.98 -10.83
CA GLU A 838 -35.52 24.98 -11.70
C GLU A 838 -34.90 23.57 -11.57
N CYS A 839 -33.80 23.43 -10.82
CA CYS A 839 -33.17 22.15 -10.54
C CYS A 839 -33.62 21.63 -9.17
N LEU A 840 -34.01 20.36 -9.12
CA LEU A 840 -34.44 19.74 -7.86
C LEU A 840 -33.19 19.31 -7.05
N MET A 841 -33.03 19.88 -5.86
CA MET A 841 -31.93 19.54 -4.94
C MET A 841 -32.24 18.24 -4.18
N PHE A 842 -31.36 17.26 -4.28
CA PHE A 842 -31.39 16.05 -3.50
C PHE A 842 -30.10 15.98 -2.69
N VAL A 843 -30.15 16.28 -1.39
CA VAL A 843 -28.96 16.23 -0.52
C VAL A 843 -28.64 14.78 -0.18
N SER A 844 -27.84 14.09 -1.01
CA SER A 844 -27.39 12.75 -0.61
C SER A 844 -26.32 12.84 0.48
N GLY A 845 -26.46 12.02 1.52
CA GLY A 845 -25.31 11.68 2.34
C GLY A 845 -24.22 11.02 1.49
N ASP A 846 -23.00 10.95 2.04
CA ASP A 846 -21.92 10.06 1.57
C ASP A 846 -22.49 8.74 1.00
N ILE A 847 -22.11 8.38 -0.23
CA ILE A 847 -22.58 7.14 -0.84
C ILE A 847 -21.80 5.99 -0.20
N ARG A 848 -22.17 5.64 1.03
CA ARG A 848 -21.63 4.46 1.69
C ARG A 848 -22.26 3.21 1.12
N TYR A 849 -21.58 2.70 0.10
CA TYR A 849 -21.37 1.28 -0.04
C TYR A 849 -21.14 0.68 1.35
N ASN A 850 -21.87 -0.37 1.71
CA ASN A 850 -21.43 -1.22 2.81
C ASN A 850 -19.99 -1.68 2.54
N VAL A 851 -19.23 -2.09 3.56
CA VAL A 851 -17.80 -2.51 3.43
C VAL A 851 -17.57 -3.77 2.58
N TRP A 852 -18.59 -4.21 1.84
CA TRP A 852 -18.59 -5.31 0.88
C TRP A 852 -18.95 -4.84 -0.56
N GLY A 853 -19.58 -3.67 -0.73
CA GLY A 853 -19.44 -2.83 -1.92
C GLY A 853 -20.69 -2.37 -2.68
N LEU A 854 -21.91 -2.86 -2.41
CA LEU A 854 -23.12 -2.54 -3.22
C LEU A 854 -24.45 -2.62 -2.45
N ARG A 855 -25.51 -1.96 -2.95
CA ARG A 855 -26.90 -1.98 -2.44
C ARG A 855 -27.73 -3.18 -2.96
N ALA A 856 -28.88 -3.44 -2.35
CA ALA A 856 -29.82 -4.47 -2.82
C ALA A 856 -30.42 -4.14 -4.19
N GLU A 857 -30.79 -2.87 -4.41
CA GLU A 857 -31.25 -2.32 -5.69
C GLU A 857 -30.19 -2.57 -6.77
N SER A 858 -28.91 -2.35 -6.47
CA SER A 858 -27.80 -2.63 -7.41
C SER A 858 -27.82 -4.08 -7.90
N MET A 859 -28.21 -5.02 -7.05
CA MET A 859 -28.36 -6.44 -7.39
C MET A 859 -29.67 -6.74 -8.12
N TYR A 860 -30.78 -6.06 -7.81
CA TYR A 860 -32.00 -6.11 -8.61
C TYR A 860 -31.77 -5.61 -10.05
N TYR A 861 -31.10 -4.47 -10.22
CA TYR A 861 -30.76 -3.93 -11.55
C TYR A 861 -29.71 -4.80 -12.27
N VAL A 862 -28.69 -5.34 -11.60
CA VAL A 862 -27.77 -6.30 -12.27
C VAL A 862 -28.52 -7.56 -12.71
N ALA A 863 -29.40 -8.12 -11.87
CA ALA A 863 -30.23 -9.26 -12.25
C ALA A 863 -31.17 -8.92 -13.42
N ALA A 864 -31.80 -7.74 -13.41
CA ALA A 864 -32.68 -7.25 -14.47
C ALA A 864 -31.98 -7.18 -15.83
N GLU A 865 -30.80 -6.57 -15.92
CA GLU A 865 -30.05 -6.51 -17.18
C GLU A 865 -29.68 -7.91 -17.67
N CYS A 866 -29.23 -8.77 -16.76
CA CYS A 866 -28.82 -10.12 -17.15
C CYS A 866 -30.01 -10.92 -17.70
N LEU A 867 -31.18 -10.85 -17.06
CA LEU A 867 -32.41 -11.51 -17.52
C LEU A 867 -32.90 -10.94 -18.85
N ILE A 868 -32.92 -9.61 -19.03
CA ILE A 868 -33.32 -8.98 -20.31
C ILE A 868 -32.37 -9.43 -21.43
N ARG A 869 -31.05 -9.38 -21.21
CA ARG A 869 -30.01 -9.71 -22.21
C ARG A 869 -29.87 -11.21 -22.51
N THR A 870 -30.46 -12.09 -21.71
CA THR A 870 -30.54 -13.55 -21.99
C THR A 870 -31.90 -13.98 -22.53
N GLY A 871 -32.82 -13.03 -22.78
CA GLY A 871 -34.14 -13.29 -23.34
C GLY A 871 -35.25 -13.56 -22.31
N HIS A 872 -34.91 -13.60 -21.02
CA HIS A 872 -35.85 -13.69 -19.89
C HIS A 872 -36.48 -12.31 -19.57
N ILE A 873 -36.98 -11.63 -20.61
CA ILE A 873 -37.39 -10.22 -20.57
C ILE A 873 -38.41 -9.96 -19.45
N THR A 874 -39.48 -10.76 -19.36
CA THR A 874 -40.53 -10.59 -18.33
C THR A 874 -39.98 -10.72 -16.90
N GLU A 875 -39.03 -11.62 -16.66
CA GLU A 875 -38.39 -11.79 -15.35
C GLU A 875 -37.49 -10.60 -15.02
N GLY A 876 -36.78 -10.06 -16.00
CA GLY A 876 -35.94 -8.87 -15.82
C GLY A 876 -36.75 -7.58 -15.62
N LEU A 877 -37.89 -7.45 -16.29
CA LEU A 877 -38.85 -6.36 -16.05
C LEU A 877 -39.47 -6.47 -14.65
N ALA A 878 -39.84 -7.68 -14.20
CA ALA A 878 -40.29 -7.89 -12.82
C ALA A 878 -39.22 -7.50 -11.77
N LYS A 879 -37.92 -7.63 -12.10
CA LYS A 879 -36.82 -7.13 -11.24
C LYS A 879 -36.68 -5.60 -11.26
N LEU A 880 -37.02 -4.92 -12.35
CA LEU A 880 -37.15 -3.46 -12.37
C LEU A 880 -38.35 -2.99 -11.55
N ASP A 881 -39.50 -3.61 -11.77
CA ASP A 881 -40.76 -3.24 -11.14
C ASP A 881 -40.75 -3.47 -9.63
N ALA A 882 -40.05 -4.49 -9.13
CA ALA A 882 -39.80 -4.67 -7.71
C ALA A 882 -39.19 -3.41 -7.05
N VAL A 883 -38.31 -2.68 -7.75
CA VAL A 883 -37.73 -1.42 -7.25
C VAL A 883 -38.66 -0.23 -7.50
N ARG A 884 -39.26 -0.13 -8.68
CA ARG A 884 -40.20 0.98 -9.01
C ARG A 884 -41.40 1.03 -8.07
N LEU A 885 -41.95 -0.13 -7.67
CA LEU A 885 -43.05 -0.27 -6.70
C LEU A 885 -42.71 0.29 -5.31
N LYS A 886 -41.43 0.46 -4.98
CA LYS A 886 -40.96 1.06 -3.73
C LYS A 886 -40.58 2.53 -3.87
N ARG A 887 -40.66 3.08 -5.08
CA ARG A 887 -40.31 4.45 -5.44
C ARG A 887 -41.51 5.30 -5.87
N VAL A 888 -42.63 4.68 -6.26
CA VAL A 888 -43.87 5.36 -6.69
C VAL A 888 -44.98 5.23 -5.64
N TYR A 889 -45.60 6.33 -5.25
CA TYR A 889 -46.52 6.41 -4.09
C TYR A 889 -47.98 6.12 -4.39
N SER A 890 -48.43 6.32 -5.64
CA SER A 890 -49.82 6.14 -6.03
C SER A 890 -49.99 4.86 -6.86
N PRO A 891 -50.71 3.83 -6.34
CA PRO A 891 -51.08 2.65 -7.12
C PRO A 891 -51.93 2.97 -8.36
N GLU A 892 -52.53 4.16 -8.43
CA GLU A 892 -53.32 4.64 -9.57
C GLU A 892 -52.48 5.33 -10.65
N MET A 893 -51.23 5.71 -10.34
CA MET A 893 -50.27 6.28 -11.31
C MET A 893 -49.16 5.28 -11.70
N TYR A 894 -48.94 4.24 -10.89
CA TYR A 894 -48.03 3.15 -11.20
C TYR A 894 -48.54 2.27 -12.37
N SER A 895 -47.65 2.01 -13.34
CA SER A 895 -47.87 1.04 -14.43
C SER A 895 -46.72 0.05 -14.50
N ALA A 896 -47.05 -1.25 -14.55
CA ALA A 896 -46.09 -2.34 -14.68
C ALA A 896 -45.48 -2.39 -16.10
N LEU A 897 -44.24 -2.84 -16.21
CA LEU A 897 -43.50 -2.94 -17.46
C LEU A 897 -43.76 -4.29 -18.13
N GLU A 898 -44.74 -4.33 -19.04
CA GLU A 898 -45.10 -5.54 -19.78
C GLU A 898 -45.06 -5.38 -21.30
N ASN A 899 -45.06 -6.51 -22.02
CA ASN A 899 -45.32 -6.59 -23.47
C ASN A 899 -44.35 -5.80 -24.38
N VAL A 900 -43.12 -5.58 -23.92
CA VAL A 900 -42.05 -4.87 -24.65
C VAL A 900 -41.02 -5.82 -25.28
N THR A 901 -40.36 -5.37 -26.34
CA THR A 901 -39.18 -6.05 -26.94
C THR A 901 -37.93 -5.92 -26.05
N GLU A 902 -36.87 -6.72 -26.29
CA GLU A 902 -35.57 -6.61 -25.58
C GLU A 902 -35.02 -5.17 -25.61
N GLU A 903 -35.19 -4.49 -26.74
CA GLU A 903 -34.70 -3.13 -26.98
C GLU A 903 -35.44 -2.11 -26.11
N GLN A 904 -36.76 -2.16 -26.10
CA GLN A 904 -37.61 -1.33 -25.24
C GLN A 904 -37.42 -1.67 -23.76
N ALA A 905 -37.25 -2.95 -23.42
CA ALA A 905 -36.91 -3.39 -22.06
C ALA A 905 -35.54 -2.85 -21.62
N MET A 906 -34.55 -2.79 -22.53
CA MET A 906 -33.27 -2.16 -22.28
C MET A 906 -33.36 -0.63 -22.15
N GLU A 907 -34.21 0.06 -22.91
CA GLU A 907 -34.45 1.49 -22.71
C GLU A 907 -35.16 1.79 -21.38
N LEU A 908 -36.13 0.97 -20.99
CA LEU A 908 -36.78 1.03 -19.67
C LEU A 908 -35.79 0.74 -18.54
N TYR A 909 -34.91 -0.25 -18.72
CA TYR A 909 -33.82 -0.54 -17.80
C TYR A 909 -32.86 0.65 -17.67
N GLN A 910 -32.45 1.27 -18.79
CA GLN A 910 -31.61 2.45 -18.80
C GLN A 910 -32.26 3.64 -18.10
N LYS A 911 -33.55 3.90 -18.36
CA LYS A 911 -34.35 4.90 -17.65
C LYS A 911 -34.32 4.65 -16.15
N CYS A 912 -34.79 3.48 -15.72
CA CYS A 912 -34.95 3.15 -14.30
C CYS A 912 -33.61 3.14 -13.56
N ARG A 913 -32.53 2.62 -14.18
CA ARG A 913 -31.20 2.60 -13.58
C ARG A 913 -30.55 3.99 -13.54
N SER A 914 -30.81 4.85 -14.53
CA SER A 914 -30.35 6.25 -14.50
C SER A 914 -31.04 7.08 -13.41
N ILE A 915 -32.28 6.72 -13.05
CA ILE A 915 -33.03 7.28 -11.90
C ILE A 915 -32.45 6.75 -10.58
N GLU A 916 -32.26 5.43 -10.45
CA GLU A 916 -31.83 4.82 -9.18
C GLU A 916 -30.40 5.16 -8.76
N PHE A 917 -29.54 5.32 -9.77
CA PHE A 917 -28.11 5.59 -9.62
C PHE A 917 -27.78 7.01 -10.07
N VAL A 918 -28.76 7.92 -10.00
CA VAL A 918 -28.60 9.32 -10.42
C VAL A 918 -27.37 9.95 -9.77
N ASN A 919 -26.45 10.45 -10.60
CA ASN A 919 -25.15 11.02 -10.23
C ASN A 919 -24.21 10.15 -9.37
N THR A 920 -24.39 8.83 -9.33
CA THR A 920 -23.39 7.87 -8.81
C THR A 920 -22.37 7.46 -9.88
N PHE A 921 -21.23 6.86 -9.49
CA PHE A 921 -20.25 6.36 -10.47
C PHE A 921 -20.81 5.21 -11.32
N GLU A 922 -21.74 4.40 -10.81
CA GLU A 922 -22.34 3.29 -11.56
C GLU A 922 -23.05 3.81 -12.80
N ASN A 923 -23.87 4.86 -12.66
CA ASN A 923 -24.59 5.47 -13.76
C ASN A 923 -23.65 6.11 -14.80
N PHE A 924 -22.58 6.78 -14.36
CA PHE A 924 -21.53 7.24 -15.27
C PHE A 924 -20.92 6.07 -16.06
N PHE A 925 -20.48 5.01 -15.37
CA PHE A 925 -19.90 3.84 -16.01
C PHE A 925 -20.92 3.14 -16.92
N ASP A 926 -22.19 3.08 -16.54
CA ASP A 926 -23.25 2.40 -17.28
C ASP A 926 -23.61 3.16 -18.56
N ARG A 927 -23.78 4.48 -18.51
CA ARG A 927 -23.93 5.32 -19.71
C ARG A 927 -22.71 5.21 -20.63
N LYS A 928 -21.48 5.20 -20.08
CA LYS A 928 -20.25 4.94 -20.84
C LYS A 928 -20.24 3.54 -21.49
N ARG A 929 -20.64 2.51 -20.74
CA ARG A 929 -20.72 1.11 -21.19
C ARG A 929 -21.75 0.93 -22.30
N TRP A 930 -22.93 1.53 -22.18
CA TRP A 930 -23.95 1.52 -23.23
C TRP A 930 -23.49 2.27 -24.48
N ASN A 931 -22.72 3.36 -24.36
CA ASN A 931 -22.11 4.06 -25.50
C ASN A 931 -21.06 3.23 -26.29
N THR A 932 -20.48 2.18 -25.68
CA THR A 932 -19.67 1.18 -26.41
C THR A 932 -20.51 0.23 -27.29
N GLU A 933 -21.83 0.18 -27.09
CA GLU A 933 -22.75 -0.66 -27.86
C GLU A 933 -23.49 0.20 -28.88
N ALA A 934 -23.20 0.00 -30.16
CA ALA A 934 -23.73 0.85 -31.25
C ALA A 934 -25.27 0.95 -31.28
N LYS A 935 -25.98 -0.02 -30.70
CA LYS A 935 -27.45 -0.04 -30.54
C LYS A 935 -27.97 0.91 -29.45
N TYR A 936 -27.19 1.17 -28.41
CA TYR A 936 -27.60 1.91 -27.20
C TYR A 936 -26.85 3.24 -27.05
N ARG A 937 -26.15 3.64 -28.11
CA ARG A 937 -25.28 4.80 -28.20
C ARG A 937 -26.09 6.10 -28.29
N LYS A 938 -25.97 6.98 -27.29
CA LYS A 938 -26.71 8.25 -27.18
C LYS A 938 -25.80 9.40 -26.74
N THR A 939 -25.82 10.49 -27.50
CA THR A 939 -25.33 11.79 -27.02
C THR A 939 -26.18 12.20 -25.83
N ILE A 940 -25.55 12.64 -24.75
CA ILE A 940 -26.26 13.25 -23.62
C ILE A 940 -26.27 14.76 -23.87
N THR A 941 -27.44 15.36 -23.71
CA THR A 941 -27.68 16.79 -23.87
C THR A 941 -28.41 17.28 -22.64
N HIS A 942 -27.99 18.42 -22.09
CA HIS A 942 -28.59 19.11 -20.96
C HIS A 942 -28.86 20.55 -21.37
N ASP A 943 -30.09 21.03 -21.21
CA ASP A 943 -30.54 22.34 -21.66
C ASP A 943 -30.88 23.23 -20.47
N LEU A 944 -29.89 23.97 -19.98
CA LEU A 944 -29.98 24.80 -18.78
C LEU A 944 -30.63 26.16 -19.07
N GLN A 945 -31.59 26.18 -20.01
CA GLN A 945 -32.39 27.33 -20.45
C GLN A 945 -31.56 28.62 -20.66
N GLN A 946 -31.59 29.55 -19.70
CA GLN A 946 -30.88 30.84 -19.79
C GLN A 946 -29.35 30.71 -19.75
N TYR A 947 -28.82 29.57 -19.27
CA TYR A 947 -27.39 29.24 -19.29
C TYR A 947 -26.99 28.43 -20.54
N GLY A 948 -27.96 28.01 -21.36
CA GLY A 948 -27.74 27.35 -22.66
C GLY A 948 -27.60 25.82 -22.61
N THR A 949 -27.37 25.25 -23.80
CA THR A 949 -27.41 23.81 -24.05
C THR A 949 -26.01 23.19 -24.12
N TYR A 950 -25.73 22.25 -23.22
CA TYR A 950 -24.48 21.49 -23.11
C TYR A 950 -24.66 20.08 -23.68
N SER A 951 -23.60 19.46 -24.22
CA SER A 951 -23.70 18.10 -24.78
C SER A 951 -22.39 17.32 -24.76
N ILE A 952 -22.46 16.06 -24.32
CA ILE A 952 -21.36 15.09 -24.37
C ILE A 952 -21.72 13.94 -25.32
N ALA A 953 -21.01 13.89 -26.46
CA ALA A 953 -21.15 12.85 -27.47
C ALA A 953 -20.61 11.48 -26.96
N PRO A 954 -21.05 10.34 -27.51
CA PRO A 954 -20.58 9.02 -27.11
C PRO A 954 -19.07 8.80 -27.27
N GLU A 955 -18.48 9.37 -28.32
CA GLU A 955 -17.04 9.32 -28.59
C GLU A 955 -16.28 10.53 -27.99
N SER A 956 -16.92 11.33 -27.13
CA SER A 956 -16.27 12.47 -26.49
C SER A 956 -15.15 12.02 -25.56
N SER A 957 -14.00 12.71 -25.62
CA SER A 957 -12.88 12.51 -24.70
C SER A 957 -13.22 12.85 -23.24
N LEU A 958 -14.35 13.52 -22.99
CA LEU A 958 -14.89 13.84 -21.65
C LEU A 958 -15.53 12.62 -20.94
N TRP A 959 -15.52 11.43 -21.53
CA TRP A 959 -15.92 10.19 -20.84
C TRP A 959 -14.82 9.69 -19.89
N VAL A 960 -14.49 10.48 -18.87
CA VAL A 960 -13.32 10.35 -17.99
C VAL A 960 -13.65 9.74 -16.61
N PHE A 961 -12.89 8.73 -16.18
CA PHE A 961 -12.85 8.23 -14.79
C PHE A 961 -11.57 7.39 -14.56
N PRO A 962 -10.80 7.56 -13.47
CA PRO A 962 -9.44 7.02 -13.34
C PRO A 962 -9.30 5.60 -12.76
N PHE A 963 -8.23 4.88 -13.17
CA PHE A 963 -7.72 3.71 -12.45
C PHE A 963 -6.77 4.20 -11.35
N PRO A 964 -7.02 3.92 -10.05
CA PRO A 964 -6.16 4.37 -8.97
C PRO A 964 -4.70 3.91 -9.14
N THR A 965 -3.73 4.80 -8.90
CA THR A 965 -2.29 4.59 -9.19
C THR A 965 -1.73 3.26 -8.64
N LYS A 966 -2.14 2.86 -7.43
CA LYS A 966 -1.73 1.56 -6.83
C LYS A 966 -2.12 0.35 -7.68
N VAL A 967 -3.22 0.41 -8.43
CA VAL A 967 -3.69 -0.68 -9.31
C VAL A 967 -2.84 -0.77 -10.58
N ARG A 968 -2.50 0.38 -11.21
CA ARG A 968 -1.52 0.41 -12.33
C ARG A 968 -0.17 -0.17 -11.89
N ASN A 969 0.30 0.21 -10.70
CA ASN A 969 1.59 -0.23 -10.16
C ASN A 969 1.64 -1.74 -9.84
N MET A 970 0.50 -2.36 -9.52
CA MET A 970 0.41 -3.82 -9.28
C MET A 970 0.12 -4.63 -10.55
N ASN A 971 -0.43 -4.03 -11.60
CA ASN A 971 -0.62 -4.65 -12.89
C ASN A 971 -0.29 -3.67 -14.04
N PRO A 972 0.98 -3.65 -14.53
CA PRO A 972 1.42 -2.71 -15.58
C PRO A 972 0.83 -3.00 -16.97
N THR A 973 -0.04 -4.00 -17.14
CA THR A 973 -0.84 -4.17 -18.37
C THR A 973 -2.08 -3.28 -18.41
N LEU A 974 -2.45 -2.65 -17.27
CA LEU A 974 -3.58 -1.71 -17.19
C LEU A 974 -3.16 -0.31 -17.61
N THR A 975 -3.24 -0.05 -18.92
CA THR A 975 -3.03 1.30 -19.48
C THR A 975 -4.26 2.19 -19.30
N ASN A 976 -4.01 3.49 -19.18
CA ASN A 976 -5.03 4.50 -19.41
C ASN A 976 -4.96 4.88 -20.89
N ASN A 977 -5.94 4.44 -21.67
CA ASN A 977 -6.02 4.71 -23.11
C ASN A 977 -6.89 5.94 -23.40
N TYR A 978 -6.25 7.12 -23.41
CA TYR A 978 -6.87 8.45 -23.57
C TYR A 978 -7.50 8.61 -24.96
#